data_AF-A0A4Y4E082-F1
#
_entry.id   AF-A0A4Y4E082-F1
#
_cell.length_a   1.000
_cell.length_b   1.000
_cell.length_c   1.000
_cell.angle_alpha   90.00
_cell.angle_beta   90.00
_cell.angle_gamma   90.00
#
_symmetry.space_group_name_H-M   'P 1'
#
loop_
_entity.id
_entity.type
_entity.pdbx_description
1 polymer ?
#
loop_
_entity_poly.entity_id
_entity_poly.type
_entity_poly.pdbx_seq_one_letter_code
_entity_poly.pdbx_strand_id
1 'polypeptide(L)'
;MTGDHPIVVALPTGEPDHDASDGGAPSRQPLMTRRERRLHRERQRAHETGPRRGQGELVALPTAHAEPGDSGFARPDEVAVPTRRPSPSETAVPSSGPVWHPTSTVAPAPPVLQFVPDEPRAAPQAVVPPVVPVVPVASAPAGPPTADEARSVERPAPQGPSPWFFPAVDGLRGIAIASVLLYHTNWSPRGLFGVDVFFVISGFLITLLLLRELGRTGRIDLGSFFAKRVKRLVPGLLVTLAVVLLLVWIWGTPQELRAAADKAVFSVLQIANWRQLTSGDAYWDQAGQISPLAHMWSLSITEQFYVVWPFVLLGLWFVCRRRPRAVVVALIGLALASAAVAPLMWDGSNSDRLYLGTETRAVGFVAGALMAAVVYARTARRIESGVRGEPTAAARFGVTTVSVVSLAAVLAASVLTTSYHEPWLYQGGIAAVALAAAVFTASLCSEANMLSRFFAARAFTSFGRVSYTVYLLHLPVYWFLIASGRGIEPLGLFVVGGGVTWLVALVLHHGLTERLRLAPWRVSRAVPALGIACAVVLVAGVYGPGVKDAQLSSTDVLVTDADRDFTLEPGHAGGRPVVLTLGDSLANDVATMLVEHGTGSFAVVDGGVGGCGIFEPDGKVRASSGYEWTDQARCASWRTSYPRLIESHQPDLVVVHTSWDAAEQLLGDRWLEPRDREWADRYRAHLDQLVGWVAASAPHAQIVLMTDRPTNGIISDPDQMRAFNDVMETYAAETSGVLLLDLHAALCPDGTSCRSETEDGQGIYLEDDVHLADDGMEFLVPWLERQLAQFQSTED
;
A
#
# COMPACT_ATOMS: atom_id res chain seq x y z
N MET A 1 -48.87 33.27 16.16
CA MET A 1 -48.39 34.67 16.24
C MET A 1 -47.12 34.70 15.38
N THR A 2 -47.08 35.25 14.16
CA THR A 2 -47.28 36.65 13.68
C THR A 2 -46.17 37.59 14.16
N GLY A 3 -45.42 38.33 13.33
CA GLY A 3 -45.33 38.44 11.84
C GLY A 3 -43.88 38.26 11.34
N ASP A 4 -43.48 38.43 10.07
CA ASP A 4 -43.89 39.39 9.02
C ASP A 4 -43.62 40.86 9.42
N HIS A 5 -43.00 41.76 8.64
CA HIS A 5 -42.57 41.82 7.21
C HIS A 5 -41.67 43.12 7.03
N PRO A 6 -41.39 43.77 5.86
CA PRO A 6 -40.73 43.29 4.61
C PRO A 6 -39.84 44.35 3.81
N ILE A 7 -39.19 43.89 2.70
CA ILE A 7 -39.17 44.47 1.31
C ILE A 7 -38.30 45.71 0.83
N VAL A 8 -37.73 45.56 -0.41
CA VAL A 8 -37.29 46.56 -1.46
C VAL A 8 -36.10 47.51 -1.14
N VAL A 9 -35.06 47.82 -1.99
CA VAL A 9 -34.71 47.77 -3.46
C VAL A 9 -34.82 49.11 -4.23
N ALA A 10 -33.68 49.79 -4.54
CA ALA A 10 -33.49 50.66 -5.73
C ALA A 10 -32.01 51.15 -5.92
N LEU A 11 -31.64 51.49 -7.16
CA LEU A 11 -30.44 52.25 -7.61
C LEU A 11 -30.88 53.70 -8.00
N PRO A 12 -30.01 54.75 -8.12
CA PRO A 12 -29.16 54.92 -9.33
C PRO A 12 -27.89 55.85 -9.28
N THR A 13 -27.01 55.67 -10.29
CA THR A 13 -26.18 56.68 -11.06
C THR A 13 -25.28 57.75 -10.40
N GLY A 14 -24.06 57.92 -10.93
CA GLY A 14 -23.26 59.17 -10.83
C GLY A 14 -21.81 59.11 -11.36
N GLU A 15 -21.56 59.70 -12.54
CA GLU A 15 -20.25 60.15 -13.10
C GLU A 15 -20.38 61.70 -13.35
N PRO A 16 -19.35 62.52 -13.72
CA PRO A 16 -18.24 62.23 -14.65
C PRO A 16 -16.89 62.99 -14.35
N ASP A 17 -16.07 63.15 -15.41
CA ASP A 17 -15.02 64.17 -15.67
C ASP A 17 -13.64 64.11 -14.97
N HIS A 18 -12.52 64.62 -15.55
CA HIS A 18 -12.00 64.60 -16.94
C HIS A 18 -10.60 65.30 -16.95
N ASP A 19 -9.54 64.73 -17.58
CA ASP A 19 -8.62 65.45 -18.50
C ASP A 19 -7.58 64.51 -19.18
N ALA A 20 -6.77 65.00 -20.14
CA ALA A 20 -5.98 64.16 -21.06
C ALA A 20 -4.57 64.68 -21.46
N SER A 21 -3.69 63.75 -21.89
CA SER A 21 -2.60 63.89 -22.90
C SER A 21 -1.60 62.71 -22.82
N ASP A 22 -0.78 62.37 -23.82
CA ASP A 22 -0.99 62.23 -25.28
C ASP A 22 0.12 61.30 -25.85
N GLY A 23 -0.07 60.71 -27.04
CA GLY A 23 1.03 60.23 -27.90
C GLY A 23 1.14 58.72 -28.21
N GLY A 24 0.93 58.38 -29.49
CA GLY A 24 1.72 57.33 -30.18
C GLY A 24 1.12 55.93 -30.35
N ALA A 25 0.43 55.69 -31.49
CA ALA A 25 0.14 54.35 -32.00
C ALA A 25 1.17 53.92 -33.07
N PRO A 26 1.35 52.60 -33.31
CA PRO A 26 0.59 52.00 -34.43
C PRO A 26 -0.03 50.64 -34.09
N SER A 27 -1.13 50.31 -34.78
CA SER A 27 -1.97 49.15 -34.50
C SER A 27 -1.38 47.81 -34.99
N ARG A 28 -1.37 46.81 -34.11
CA ARG A 28 -1.25 45.38 -34.47
C ARG A 28 -2.58 44.68 -34.26
N GLN A 29 -2.91 43.73 -35.14
CA GLN A 29 -4.15 42.94 -35.04
C GLN A 29 -4.18 42.10 -33.74
N PRO A 30 -5.30 42.05 -33.01
CA PRO A 30 -5.40 41.27 -31.79
C PRO A 30 -5.40 39.76 -32.09
N LEU A 31 -4.60 39.01 -31.33
CA LEU A 31 -4.51 37.55 -31.44
C LEU A 31 -5.75 36.88 -30.84
N MET A 32 -6.66 36.38 -31.69
CA MET A 32 -7.81 35.55 -31.26
C MET A 32 -7.40 34.47 -30.25
N THR A 33 -8.17 34.36 -29.18
CA THR A 33 -7.93 33.42 -28.08
C THR A 33 -8.13 31.95 -28.51
N ARG A 34 -7.67 31.02 -27.68
CA ARG A 34 -7.93 29.58 -27.91
C ARG A 34 -9.43 29.21 -27.93
N ARG A 35 -10.30 30.00 -27.29
CA ARG A 35 -11.75 29.75 -27.22
C ARG A 35 -12.45 30.08 -28.54
N GLU A 36 -12.11 31.22 -29.15
CA GLU A 36 -12.70 31.66 -30.42
C GLU A 36 -12.29 30.75 -31.59
N ARG A 37 -11.00 30.36 -31.65
CA ARG A 37 -10.49 29.42 -32.66
C ARG A 37 -11.14 28.03 -32.56
N ARG A 38 -11.68 27.66 -31.39
CA ARG A 38 -12.44 26.42 -31.18
C ARG A 38 -13.85 26.55 -31.77
N LEU A 39 -14.57 27.61 -31.40
CA LEU A 39 -15.93 27.89 -31.88
C LEU A 39 -16.00 28.08 -33.41
N HIS A 40 -15.01 28.74 -34.01
CA HIS A 40 -14.96 28.91 -35.47
C HIS A 40 -14.82 27.57 -36.22
N ARG A 41 -14.00 26.65 -35.68
CA ARG A 41 -13.81 25.29 -36.22
C ARG A 41 -15.01 24.37 -35.98
N GLU A 42 -15.78 24.59 -34.91
CA GLU A 42 -17.02 23.86 -34.66
C GLU A 42 -18.14 24.32 -35.60
N ARG A 43 -18.25 25.62 -35.91
CA ARG A 43 -19.19 26.11 -36.94
C ARG A 43 -18.90 25.57 -38.34
N GLN A 44 -17.64 25.49 -38.75
CA GLN A 44 -17.29 24.94 -40.08
C GLN A 44 -17.63 23.46 -40.25
N ARG A 45 -17.69 22.67 -39.16
CA ARG A 45 -18.06 21.24 -39.20
C ARG A 45 -19.58 20.99 -39.23
N ALA A 46 -20.41 22.03 -39.11
CA ALA A 46 -21.87 21.93 -39.08
C ALA A 46 -22.54 22.16 -40.45
N HIS A 47 -21.78 22.14 -41.56
CA HIS A 47 -22.31 22.27 -42.93
C HIS A 47 -22.01 21.07 -43.85
N GLU A 48 -21.31 20.04 -43.36
CA GLU A 48 -20.86 18.90 -44.17
C GLU A 48 -21.44 17.52 -43.76
N THR A 49 -22.72 17.45 -43.36
CA THR A 49 -23.54 16.21 -43.49
C THR A 49 -25.03 16.51 -43.31
N GLY A 50 -25.85 16.15 -44.30
CA GLY A 50 -27.32 16.11 -44.17
C GLY A 50 -27.87 14.77 -44.68
N PRO A 51 -28.75 14.06 -43.94
CA PRO A 51 -29.24 12.74 -44.34
C PRO A 51 -30.40 12.84 -45.34
N ARG A 52 -30.38 12.00 -46.39
CA ARG A 52 -31.54 11.77 -47.26
C ARG A 52 -32.53 10.79 -46.59
N ARG A 53 -33.84 11.04 -46.76
CA ARG A 53 -34.90 10.08 -46.43
C ARG A 53 -35.03 9.02 -47.54
N GLY A 54 -35.46 7.82 -47.14
CA GLY A 54 -36.05 6.78 -48.00
C GLY A 54 -37.24 6.17 -47.26
N GLN A 55 -38.22 5.61 -47.99
CA GLN A 55 -39.49 5.11 -47.45
C GLN A 55 -39.69 3.61 -47.74
N GLY A 56 -40.64 2.99 -47.02
CA GLY A 56 -41.17 1.65 -47.28
C GLY A 56 -40.54 0.53 -46.43
N GLU A 57 -41.27 -0.52 -46.05
CA GLU A 57 -42.74 -0.69 -46.02
C GLU A 57 -43.12 -1.87 -45.08
N LEU A 58 -44.40 -2.06 -44.74
CA LEU A 58 -44.86 -3.18 -43.91
C LEU A 58 -45.23 -4.40 -44.75
N VAL A 59 -44.81 -5.60 -44.33
CA VAL A 59 -45.50 -6.88 -44.58
C VAL A 59 -45.43 -7.74 -43.30
N ALA A 60 -46.40 -8.63 -43.09
CA ALA A 60 -46.71 -9.29 -41.82
C ALA A 60 -46.12 -10.72 -41.64
N LEU A 61 -46.41 -11.30 -40.47
CA LEU A 61 -46.23 -12.71 -40.11
C LEU A 61 -47.09 -13.65 -40.98
N PRO A 62 -46.82 -14.98 -40.99
CA PRO A 62 -47.61 -15.84 -40.10
C PRO A 62 -46.83 -16.97 -39.39
N THR A 63 -47.56 -17.73 -38.55
CA THR A 63 -47.08 -18.71 -37.55
C THR A 63 -47.26 -20.18 -37.97
N ALA A 64 -46.36 -21.05 -37.52
CA ALA A 64 -46.63 -22.44 -37.07
C ALA A 64 -45.50 -22.85 -36.08
N HIS A 65 -45.69 -23.36 -34.86
CA HIS A 65 -46.55 -24.41 -34.27
C HIS A 65 -46.04 -25.86 -34.40
N ALA A 66 -46.10 -26.56 -33.25
CA ALA A 66 -46.05 -28.01 -32.99
C ALA A 66 -44.68 -28.73 -32.88
N GLU A 67 -44.41 -29.18 -31.64
CA GLU A 67 -43.67 -30.40 -31.26
C GLU A 67 -44.62 -31.64 -31.41
N PRO A 68 -44.41 -32.87 -30.85
CA PRO A 68 -43.28 -33.41 -30.06
C PRO A 68 -42.82 -34.84 -30.49
N GLY A 69 -41.90 -35.45 -29.72
CA GLY A 69 -41.46 -36.84 -29.95
C GLY A 69 -40.48 -37.40 -28.91
N ASP A 70 -41.02 -38.18 -27.98
CA ASP A 70 -40.43 -39.22 -27.12
C ASP A 70 -39.40 -40.19 -27.76
N SER A 71 -38.72 -41.11 -27.04
CA SER A 71 -38.07 -41.11 -25.71
C SER A 71 -37.41 -42.49 -25.43
N GLY A 72 -36.51 -42.55 -24.42
CA GLY A 72 -35.96 -43.78 -23.83
C GLY A 72 -34.94 -44.58 -24.66
N PHE A 73 -34.33 -45.66 -24.15
CA PHE A 73 -33.90 -46.00 -22.78
C PHE A 73 -32.90 -47.20 -22.84
N ALA A 74 -32.25 -47.53 -21.73
CA ALA A 74 -31.60 -48.82 -21.41
C ALA A 74 -30.22 -49.22 -22.00
N ARG A 75 -29.41 -49.76 -21.07
CA ARG A 75 -28.15 -50.54 -21.17
C ARG A 75 -28.50 -52.05 -20.97
N PRO A 76 -27.58 -53.06 -21.05
CA PRO A 76 -26.19 -53.09 -20.50
C PRO A 76 -25.17 -53.87 -21.38
N ASP A 77 -24.20 -54.61 -20.82
CA ASP A 77 -22.85 -54.23 -20.35
C ASP A 77 -22.00 -55.55 -20.23
N GLU A 78 -20.78 -55.50 -19.66
CA GLU A 78 -19.94 -56.66 -19.18
C GLU A 78 -19.34 -57.64 -20.23
N VAL A 79 -18.18 -58.33 -20.08
CA VAL A 79 -17.01 -58.23 -19.14
C VAL A 79 -15.73 -58.96 -19.71
N ALA A 80 -14.58 -58.83 -19.03
CA ALA A 80 -13.38 -59.71 -19.01
C ALA A 80 -12.09 -59.36 -19.83
N VAL A 81 -10.93 -59.39 -19.14
CA VAL A 81 -9.54 -59.13 -19.60
C VAL A 81 -8.56 -59.83 -18.62
N PRO A 82 -7.59 -60.70 -19.03
CA PRO A 82 -6.15 -60.30 -19.03
C PRO A 82 -5.16 -61.14 -19.90
N THR A 83 -3.91 -60.66 -20.04
CA THR A 83 -2.57 -61.35 -19.93
C THR A 83 -1.50 -60.71 -20.85
N ARG A 84 -0.18 -60.69 -20.56
CA ARG A 84 0.65 -60.72 -19.31
C ARG A 84 2.05 -60.10 -19.63
N ARG A 85 2.84 -59.69 -18.61
CA ARG A 85 4.29 -59.33 -18.75
C ARG A 85 5.20 -60.58 -18.60
N PRO A 86 6.53 -60.46 -18.79
CA PRO A 86 7.43 -60.16 -17.65
C PRO A 86 8.60 -59.17 -17.93
N SER A 87 9.51 -59.03 -16.95
CA SER A 87 10.81 -58.29 -16.94
C SER A 87 11.85 -59.23 -16.24
N PRO A 88 13.09 -58.89 -15.74
CA PRO A 88 13.73 -57.59 -15.38
C PRO A 88 15.28 -57.49 -15.70
N SER A 89 16.11 -56.96 -14.78
CA SER A 89 17.59 -56.67 -14.79
C SER A 89 18.05 -55.51 -15.72
N GLU A 90 18.80 -54.47 -15.30
CA GLU A 90 20.10 -54.31 -14.57
C GLU A 90 21.33 -54.51 -15.48
N THR A 91 22.46 -53.77 -15.42
CA THR A 91 22.93 -52.67 -14.53
C THR A 91 24.04 -51.80 -15.21
N ALA A 92 24.40 -50.67 -14.57
CA ALA A 92 25.72 -49.99 -14.58
C ALA A 92 26.22 -49.16 -15.79
N VAL A 93 27.17 -48.26 -15.48
CA VAL A 93 27.85 -47.22 -16.28
C VAL A 93 29.27 -47.05 -15.68
N PRO A 94 30.36 -46.96 -16.46
CA PRO A 94 31.10 -45.69 -16.51
C PRO A 94 31.90 -45.35 -17.80
N SER A 95 31.97 -44.03 -18.05
CA SER A 95 33.01 -43.23 -18.71
C SER A 95 34.17 -43.86 -19.50
N SER A 96 34.40 -43.35 -20.72
CA SER A 96 35.68 -42.68 -21.10
C SER A 96 35.52 -41.92 -22.43
N GLY A 97 36.34 -40.88 -22.66
CA GLY A 97 36.32 -40.13 -23.93
C GLY A 97 37.11 -38.82 -23.92
N PRO A 98 38.25 -38.73 -24.62
CA PRO A 98 39.01 -37.49 -24.80
C PRO A 98 38.76 -36.80 -26.15
N VAL A 99 38.44 -35.49 -26.06
CA VAL A 99 39.11 -34.35 -26.73
C VAL A 99 39.60 -34.52 -28.18
N TRP A 100 39.13 -33.63 -29.08
CA TRP A 100 39.99 -32.91 -30.05
C TRP A 100 39.36 -31.58 -30.54
N HIS A 101 40.14 -30.50 -30.49
CA HIS A 101 39.99 -29.25 -31.25
C HIS A 101 41.39 -28.88 -31.77
N PRO A 102 41.55 -28.27 -32.97
CA PRO A 102 41.72 -26.82 -33.00
C PRO A 102 41.23 -26.05 -34.26
N THR A 103 41.28 -24.72 -34.10
CA THR A 103 41.42 -23.56 -35.03
C THR A 103 42.35 -23.74 -36.27
N SER A 104 42.36 -22.91 -37.34
CA SER A 104 41.60 -21.68 -37.74
C SER A 104 41.92 -21.14 -39.17
N THR A 105 41.06 -20.23 -39.69
CA THR A 105 41.33 -19.01 -40.53
C THR A 105 41.97 -18.99 -41.95
N VAL A 106 41.18 -18.49 -42.93
CA VAL A 106 41.44 -17.37 -43.91
C VAL A 106 42.28 -17.55 -45.22
N ALA A 107 41.57 -17.52 -46.37
CA ALA A 107 41.80 -16.84 -47.70
C ALA A 107 43.15 -17.01 -48.50
N PRO A 108 43.31 -16.54 -49.78
CA PRO A 108 42.37 -15.96 -50.79
C PRO A 108 42.36 -16.71 -52.18
N ALA A 109 41.96 -16.05 -53.29
CA ALA A 109 41.78 -16.55 -54.69
C ALA A 109 42.50 -15.63 -55.73
N PRO A 110 42.30 -15.63 -57.09
CA PRO A 110 41.56 -16.47 -58.08
C PRO A 110 42.52 -17.04 -59.18
N PRO A 111 42.46 -16.87 -60.55
CA PRO A 111 41.43 -16.67 -61.63
C PRO A 111 41.63 -17.52 -62.96
N VAL A 112 40.97 -17.14 -64.08
CA VAL A 112 41.37 -17.24 -65.55
C VAL A 112 40.72 -18.29 -66.52
N LEU A 113 39.96 -17.78 -67.54
CA LEU A 113 39.63 -18.20 -68.95
C LEU A 113 39.11 -19.63 -69.33
N GLN A 114 38.62 -19.96 -70.56
CA GLN A 114 37.67 -19.38 -71.57
C GLN A 114 37.64 -20.28 -72.86
N PHE A 115 36.53 -20.43 -73.61
CA PHE A 115 36.50 -20.97 -75.01
C PHE A 115 35.22 -20.63 -75.84
N VAL A 116 35.31 -20.64 -77.19
CA VAL A 116 34.32 -20.24 -78.26
C VAL A 116 34.69 -21.00 -79.57
N PRO A 117 33.78 -21.57 -80.44
CA PRO A 117 32.90 -20.88 -81.44
C PRO A 117 31.52 -21.59 -81.66
N ASP A 118 30.71 -21.53 -82.75
CA ASP A 118 30.74 -20.93 -84.13
C ASP A 118 29.30 -20.76 -84.74
N GLU A 119 29.13 -20.29 -86.00
CA GLU A 119 27.82 -20.12 -86.71
C GLU A 119 27.88 -20.39 -88.24
N PRO A 120 26.77 -20.73 -88.97
CA PRO A 120 26.34 -19.86 -90.11
C PRO A 120 24.86 -19.88 -90.65
N ARG A 121 24.37 -18.69 -91.10
CA ARG A 121 23.56 -18.37 -92.33
C ARG A 121 22.00 -18.54 -92.46
N ALA A 122 21.32 -17.36 -92.49
CA ALA A 122 20.50 -16.76 -93.59
C ALA A 122 18.99 -17.06 -93.88
N ALA A 123 18.11 -16.07 -93.57
CA ALA A 123 17.04 -15.37 -94.37
C ALA A 123 15.95 -16.12 -95.23
N PRO A 124 14.73 -15.55 -95.54
CA PRO A 124 14.36 -14.12 -95.60
C PRO A 124 12.93 -13.62 -95.15
N GLN A 125 12.89 -12.33 -94.74
CA GLN A 125 11.90 -11.24 -94.98
C GLN A 125 10.36 -11.34 -94.74
N ALA A 126 9.84 -10.35 -94.00
CA ALA A 126 8.66 -9.52 -94.35
C ALA A 126 8.81 -8.09 -93.74
N VAL A 127 8.26 -7.06 -94.39
CA VAL A 127 8.53 -5.60 -94.18
C VAL A 127 7.24 -4.91 -93.64
N VAL A 128 7.20 -3.79 -92.87
CA VAL A 128 7.23 -2.32 -93.18
C VAL A 128 6.69 -1.58 -91.91
N PRO A 129 6.90 -0.27 -91.59
CA PRO A 129 8.02 0.70 -91.79
C PRO A 129 8.65 1.18 -90.44
N PRO A 130 9.69 2.05 -90.44
CA PRO A 130 10.19 2.72 -89.22
C PRO A 130 9.47 4.04 -88.89
N VAL A 131 9.48 4.45 -87.61
CA VAL A 131 9.13 5.80 -87.14
C VAL A 131 10.39 6.45 -86.56
N VAL A 132 10.64 7.72 -86.93
CA VAL A 132 11.85 8.47 -86.54
C VAL A 132 11.75 8.95 -85.07
N PRO A 133 12.79 8.77 -84.23
CA PRO A 133 12.80 9.31 -82.88
C PRO A 133 12.95 10.84 -82.90
N VAL A 134 11.96 11.55 -82.35
CA VAL A 134 12.09 12.96 -82.01
C VAL A 134 12.86 13.06 -80.70
N VAL A 135 13.93 13.87 -80.68
CA VAL A 135 14.75 14.13 -79.48
C VAL A 135 14.26 15.40 -78.78
N PRO A 136 13.74 15.33 -77.54
CA PRO A 136 13.62 16.48 -76.67
C PRO A 136 14.99 16.90 -76.14
N VAL A 137 15.20 18.21 -76.00
CA VAL A 137 16.44 18.82 -75.48
C VAL A 137 16.73 18.35 -74.06
N ALA A 138 18.01 18.18 -73.72
CA ALA A 138 18.45 17.77 -72.40
C ALA A 138 17.97 18.73 -71.30
N SER A 139 17.19 18.20 -70.35
CA SER A 139 17.04 18.80 -69.02
C SER A 139 18.32 18.56 -68.20
N ALA A 140 18.64 19.51 -67.32
CA ALA A 140 19.82 19.45 -66.46
C ALA A 140 19.81 18.20 -65.55
N PRO A 141 20.98 17.71 -65.08
CA PRO A 141 21.02 16.66 -64.08
C PRO A 141 20.19 17.07 -62.86
N ALA A 142 19.34 16.16 -62.39
CA ALA A 142 18.52 16.40 -61.21
C ALA A 142 19.41 16.79 -60.04
N GLY A 143 19.18 17.97 -59.46
CA GLY A 143 19.88 18.39 -58.24
C GLY A 143 19.63 17.41 -57.09
N PRO A 144 20.48 17.42 -56.05
CA PRO A 144 20.20 16.64 -54.85
C PRO A 144 18.79 16.99 -54.33
N PRO A 145 18.00 15.99 -53.90
CA PRO A 145 16.59 16.18 -53.58
C PRO A 145 16.42 17.27 -52.54
N THR A 146 15.44 18.15 -52.74
CA THR A 146 15.26 19.29 -51.86
C THR A 146 14.87 18.84 -50.45
N ALA A 147 15.24 19.63 -49.44
CA ALA A 147 15.14 19.21 -48.04
C ALA A 147 13.71 18.93 -47.54
N ASP A 148 12.67 19.26 -48.30
CA ASP A 148 11.27 18.91 -48.03
C ASP A 148 10.83 17.58 -48.64
N GLU A 149 11.34 17.16 -49.81
CA GLU A 149 11.03 15.84 -50.39
C GLU A 149 11.64 14.71 -49.53
N ALA A 150 12.81 14.95 -48.94
CA ALA A 150 13.39 14.06 -47.93
C ALA A 150 12.60 14.01 -46.60
N ARG A 151 11.53 14.80 -46.45
CA ARG A 151 10.71 14.88 -45.22
C ARG A 151 9.30 14.30 -45.37
N SER A 152 8.87 13.89 -46.56
CA SER A 152 7.65 13.10 -46.73
C SER A 152 7.85 11.63 -46.32
N VAL A 153 8.26 11.41 -45.06
CA VAL A 153 8.06 10.12 -44.39
C VAL A 153 6.56 9.93 -44.28
N GLU A 154 6.02 9.08 -45.15
CA GLU A 154 4.60 8.74 -45.21
C GLU A 154 4.15 8.29 -43.82
N ARG A 155 3.42 9.17 -43.12
CA ARG A 155 3.02 8.90 -41.74
C ARG A 155 2.07 7.70 -41.77
N PRO A 156 2.43 6.55 -41.15
CA PRO A 156 1.62 5.35 -41.26
C PRO A 156 0.19 5.67 -40.82
N ALA A 157 -0.77 5.36 -41.69
CA ALA A 157 -2.18 5.69 -41.49
C ALA A 157 -2.62 5.28 -40.08
N PRO A 158 -3.42 6.11 -39.38
CA PRO A 158 -3.68 5.96 -37.96
C PRO A 158 -4.22 4.56 -37.66
N GLN A 159 -3.37 3.71 -37.09
CA GLN A 159 -3.68 2.31 -36.87
C GLN A 159 -4.92 2.22 -35.98
N GLY A 160 -5.94 1.51 -36.45
CA GLY A 160 -7.15 1.28 -35.67
C GLY A 160 -6.83 0.66 -34.31
N PRO A 161 -7.68 0.87 -33.28
CA PRO A 161 -7.40 0.38 -31.93
C PRO A 161 -7.07 -1.12 -31.98
N SER A 162 -5.92 -1.48 -31.40
CA SER A 162 -5.42 -2.85 -31.48
C SER A 162 -6.48 -3.83 -30.96
N PRO A 163 -6.76 -4.96 -31.66
CA PRO A 163 -7.79 -5.94 -31.26
C PRO A 163 -7.47 -6.71 -29.97
N TRP A 164 -6.47 -6.25 -29.23
CA TRP A 164 -5.93 -6.79 -27.99
C TRP A 164 -5.82 -5.72 -26.89
N PHE A 165 -6.45 -4.55 -27.08
CA PHE A 165 -6.56 -3.49 -26.08
C PHE A 165 -8.01 -3.40 -25.61
N PHE A 166 -8.23 -3.61 -24.31
CA PHE A 166 -9.55 -3.71 -23.70
C PHE A 166 -9.74 -2.60 -22.66
N PRO A 167 -10.28 -1.42 -23.03
CA PRO A 167 -10.41 -0.28 -22.11
C PRO A 167 -11.17 -0.61 -20.83
N ALA A 168 -12.19 -1.49 -20.91
CA ALA A 168 -12.96 -1.93 -19.76
C ALA A 168 -12.13 -2.61 -18.66
N VAL A 169 -10.98 -3.22 -18.99
CA VAL A 169 -10.08 -3.82 -17.98
C VAL A 169 -9.29 -2.75 -17.21
N ASP A 170 -8.91 -1.65 -17.87
CA ASP A 170 -8.41 -0.46 -17.14
C ASP A 170 -9.55 0.16 -16.31
N GLY A 171 -10.77 0.21 -16.82
CA GLY A 171 -11.95 0.63 -16.06
C GLY A 171 -12.14 -0.16 -14.77
N LEU A 172 -12.05 -1.48 -14.85
CA LEU A 172 -12.15 -2.35 -13.68
C LEU A 172 -11.02 -2.10 -12.67
N ARG A 173 -9.78 -1.87 -13.13
CA ARG A 173 -8.67 -1.43 -12.26
C ARG A 173 -8.97 -0.07 -11.59
N GLY A 174 -9.75 0.80 -12.22
CA GLY A 174 -10.18 2.08 -11.66
C GLY A 174 -11.25 1.95 -10.56
N ILE A 175 -12.12 0.95 -10.64
CA ILE A 175 -13.11 0.67 -9.59
C ILE A 175 -12.49 -0.17 -8.46
N ALA A 176 -11.62 -1.14 -8.79
CA ALA A 176 -10.90 -1.94 -7.81
C ALA A 176 -10.03 -1.07 -6.87
N ILE A 177 -9.32 -0.06 -7.40
CA ILE A 177 -8.53 0.85 -6.56
C ILE A 177 -9.42 1.74 -5.66
N ALA A 178 -10.62 2.13 -6.12
CA ALA A 178 -11.57 2.86 -5.28
C ALA A 178 -12.07 2.00 -4.11
N SER A 179 -12.34 0.71 -4.35
CA SER A 179 -12.69 -0.27 -3.31
C SER A 179 -11.57 -0.46 -2.27
N VAL A 180 -10.31 -0.49 -2.73
CA VAL A 180 -9.14 -0.56 -1.85
C VAL A 180 -9.02 0.71 -1.00
N LEU A 181 -9.14 1.90 -1.60
CA LEU A 181 -9.07 3.16 -0.85
C LEU A 181 -10.19 3.25 0.20
N LEU A 182 -11.42 2.85 -0.14
CA LEU A 182 -12.55 2.86 0.78
C LEU A 182 -12.29 1.98 2.02
N TYR A 183 -11.82 0.74 1.80
CA TYR A 183 -11.58 -0.23 2.85
C TYR A 183 -10.53 0.25 3.88
N HIS A 184 -9.47 0.90 3.42
CA HIS A 184 -8.39 1.41 4.30
C HIS A 184 -8.74 2.72 5.05
N THR A 185 -10.00 3.17 5.07
CA THR A 185 -10.44 4.32 5.88
C THR A 185 -11.22 3.95 7.13
N ASN A 186 -11.51 2.66 7.31
CA ASN A 186 -12.45 2.14 8.32
C ASN A 186 -13.91 2.66 8.18
N TRP A 187 -14.24 3.47 7.16
CA TRP A 187 -15.62 3.92 6.89
C TRP A 187 -16.55 2.76 6.52
N SER A 188 -15.99 1.67 5.99
CA SER A 188 -16.70 0.41 5.86
C SER A 188 -15.73 -0.76 5.89
N PRO A 189 -16.06 -1.86 6.60
CA PRO A 189 -15.33 -3.13 6.48
C PRO A 189 -15.51 -3.79 5.10
N ARG A 190 -16.35 -3.21 4.23
CA ARG A 190 -16.71 -3.70 2.91
C ARG A 190 -15.77 -3.12 1.86
N GLY A 191 -15.04 -3.99 1.15
CA GLY A 191 -14.12 -3.60 0.06
C GLY A 191 -12.90 -4.49 -0.14
N LEU A 192 -12.67 -5.43 0.79
CA LEU A 192 -11.56 -6.40 0.86
C LEU A 192 -11.03 -6.90 -0.50
N PHE A 193 -11.92 -7.44 -1.34
CA PHE A 193 -11.54 -8.12 -2.60
C PHE A 193 -11.04 -7.19 -3.71
N GLY A 194 -10.92 -5.88 -3.48
CA GLY A 194 -10.27 -4.97 -4.42
C GLY A 194 -8.85 -5.41 -4.79
N VAL A 195 -8.12 -6.02 -3.84
CA VAL A 195 -6.77 -6.58 -4.07
C VAL A 195 -6.83 -7.89 -4.87
N ASP A 196 -7.76 -8.81 -4.58
CA ASP A 196 -7.93 -10.05 -5.35
C ASP A 196 -8.31 -9.79 -6.82
N VAL A 197 -9.12 -8.76 -7.08
CA VAL A 197 -9.39 -8.28 -8.44
C VAL A 197 -8.10 -7.78 -9.12
N PHE A 198 -7.16 -7.16 -8.39
CA PHE A 198 -5.84 -6.82 -8.93
C PHE A 198 -4.96 -8.04 -9.21
N PHE A 199 -4.98 -9.08 -8.37
CA PHE A 199 -4.26 -10.34 -8.63
C PHE A 199 -4.77 -11.01 -9.91
N VAL A 200 -6.10 -11.11 -10.06
CA VAL A 200 -6.76 -11.62 -11.27
C VAL A 200 -6.38 -10.82 -12.52
N ILE A 201 -6.45 -9.48 -12.47
CA ILE A 201 -6.13 -8.64 -13.63
C ILE A 201 -4.63 -8.69 -13.96
N SER A 202 -3.77 -8.86 -12.94
CA SER A 202 -2.32 -9.02 -13.12
C SER A 202 -2.00 -10.35 -13.83
N GLY A 203 -2.58 -11.46 -13.37
CA GLY A 203 -2.50 -12.76 -14.04
C GLY A 203 -3.02 -12.71 -15.48
N PHE A 204 -4.16 -12.05 -15.69
CA PHE A 204 -4.77 -11.88 -17.01
C PHE A 204 -3.89 -11.08 -17.98
N LEU A 205 -3.46 -9.87 -17.59
CA LEU A 205 -2.74 -8.95 -18.47
C LEU A 205 -1.33 -9.44 -18.82
N ILE A 206 -0.63 -10.09 -17.88
CA ILE A 206 0.68 -10.69 -18.17
C ILE A 206 0.51 -11.89 -19.11
N THR A 207 -0.40 -12.81 -18.82
CA THR A 207 -0.59 -14.01 -19.63
C THR A 207 -1.03 -13.66 -21.05
N LEU A 208 -1.95 -12.71 -21.21
CA LEU A 208 -2.37 -12.22 -22.52
C LEU A 208 -1.20 -11.58 -23.30
N LEU A 209 -0.33 -10.83 -22.64
CA LEU A 209 0.86 -10.24 -23.26
C LEU A 209 1.83 -11.33 -23.75
N LEU A 210 2.13 -12.31 -22.89
CA LEU A 210 3.06 -13.40 -23.21
C LEU A 210 2.52 -14.31 -24.31
N LEU A 211 1.23 -14.70 -24.25
CA LEU A 211 0.58 -15.51 -25.29
C LEU A 211 0.56 -14.81 -26.66
N ARG A 212 0.35 -13.48 -26.68
CA ARG A 212 0.42 -12.68 -27.92
C ARG A 212 1.84 -12.61 -28.49
N GLU A 213 2.87 -12.52 -27.64
CA GLU A 213 4.27 -12.51 -28.10
C GLU A 213 4.69 -13.88 -28.64
N LEU A 214 4.30 -14.93 -27.92
CA LEU A 214 4.52 -16.33 -28.27
C LEU A 214 3.81 -16.71 -29.58
N GLY A 215 2.55 -16.30 -29.76
CA GLY A 215 1.80 -16.50 -31.00
C GLY A 215 2.35 -15.71 -32.19
N ARG A 216 2.92 -14.52 -31.96
CA ARG A 216 3.51 -13.68 -33.01
C ARG A 216 4.93 -14.09 -33.42
N THR A 217 5.70 -14.71 -32.52
CA THR A 217 7.16 -14.91 -32.71
C THR A 217 7.67 -16.33 -32.44
N GLY A 218 6.83 -17.22 -31.93
CA GLY A 218 7.23 -18.56 -31.48
C GLY A 218 8.06 -18.61 -30.19
N ARG A 219 8.39 -17.45 -29.60
CA ARG A 219 9.22 -17.28 -28.40
C ARG A 219 8.72 -16.17 -27.48
N ILE A 220 9.36 -16.02 -26.32
CA ILE A 220 9.17 -14.91 -25.37
C ILE A 220 10.54 -14.29 -25.10
N ASP A 221 10.67 -12.98 -25.28
CA ASP A 221 11.87 -12.21 -24.95
C ASP A 221 11.83 -11.79 -23.47
N LEU A 222 12.36 -12.67 -22.60
CA LEU A 222 12.39 -12.44 -21.16
C LEU A 222 13.14 -11.16 -20.76
N GLY A 223 14.25 -10.84 -21.44
CA GLY A 223 15.01 -9.62 -21.16
C GLY A 223 14.20 -8.36 -21.46
N SER A 224 13.52 -8.33 -22.61
CA SER A 224 12.62 -7.25 -23.00
C SER A 224 11.34 -7.22 -22.15
N PHE A 225 10.86 -8.35 -21.64
CA PHE A 225 9.76 -8.43 -20.68
C PHE A 225 10.13 -7.79 -19.34
N PHE A 226 11.20 -8.25 -18.69
CA PHE A 226 11.64 -7.74 -17.39
C PHE A 226 12.08 -6.29 -17.46
N ALA A 227 12.80 -5.87 -18.51
CA ALA A 227 13.15 -4.46 -18.70
C ALA A 227 11.91 -3.54 -18.77
N LYS A 228 10.82 -3.97 -19.44
CA LYS A 228 9.55 -3.21 -19.48
C LYS A 228 8.83 -3.17 -18.12
N ARG A 229 9.05 -4.16 -17.24
CA ARG A 229 8.49 -4.21 -15.88
C ARG A 229 9.27 -3.29 -14.94
N VAL A 230 10.59 -3.46 -14.87
CA VAL A 230 11.49 -2.63 -14.05
C VAL A 230 11.26 -1.14 -14.34
N LYS A 231 11.26 -0.73 -15.61
CA LYS A 231 10.99 0.67 -16.00
C LYS A 231 9.65 1.24 -15.55
N ARG A 232 8.62 0.40 -15.38
CA ARG A 232 7.25 0.80 -15.07
C ARG A 232 6.98 0.84 -13.57
N LEU A 233 7.70 0.05 -12.78
CA LEU A 233 7.33 -0.29 -11.40
C LEU A 233 8.41 0.24 -10.44
N VAL A 234 9.63 -0.28 -10.52
CA VAL A 234 10.73 -0.01 -9.58
C VAL A 234 11.00 1.50 -9.34
N PRO A 235 11.08 2.41 -10.34
CA PRO A 235 11.28 3.83 -10.08
C PRO A 235 10.16 4.52 -9.30
N GLY A 236 8.91 4.03 -9.43
CA GLY A 236 7.79 4.52 -8.64
C GLY A 236 7.91 4.05 -7.18
N LEU A 237 8.14 2.74 -7.01
CA LEU A 237 8.33 2.13 -5.69
C LEU A 237 9.47 2.79 -4.90
N LEU A 238 10.67 2.90 -5.48
CA LEU A 238 11.84 3.46 -4.77
C LEU A 238 11.64 4.92 -4.35
N VAL A 239 10.97 5.73 -5.17
CA VAL A 239 10.64 7.11 -4.78
C VAL A 239 9.58 7.15 -3.69
N THR A 240 8.54 6.30 -3.74
CA THR A 240 7.58 6.19 -2.64
C THR A 240 8.26 5.75 -1.35
N LEU A 241 9.11 4.71 -1.36
CA LEU A 241 9.81 4.24 -0.16
C LEU A 241 10.73 5.31 0.42
N ALA A 242 11.56 5.96 -0.41
CA ALA A 242 12.46 7.03 0.04
C ALA A 242 11.69 8.24 0.64
N VAL A 243 10.57 8.63 0.02
CA VAL A 243 9.71 9.70 0.55
C VAL A 243 9.06 9.27 1.86
N VAL A 244 8.52 8.04 1.97
CA VAL A 244 7.86 7.58 3.20
C VAL A 244 8.83 7.50 4.36
N LEU A 245 10.04 6.98 4.16
CA LEU A 245 11.06 6.98 5.23
C LEU A 245 11.40 8.40 5.69
N LEU A 246 11.44 9.38 4.78
CA LEU A 246 11.65 10.79 5.12
C LEU A 246 10.43 11.41 5.83
N LEU A 247 9.19 11.04 5.47
CA LEU A 247 7.99 11.54 6.16
C LEU A 247 7.90 10.97 7.59
N VAL A 248 8.08 9.66 7.76
CA VAL A 248 8.04 9.00 9.09
C VAL A 248 9.25 9.38 9.95
N TRP A 249 10.38 9.76 9.33
CA TRP A 249 11.48 10.40 10.03
C TRP A 249 11.05 11.70 10.70
N ILE A 250 10.44 12.61 9.94
CA ILE A 250 10.14 13.98 10.39
C ILE A 250 8.89 14.05 11.28
N TRP A 251 7.85 13.26 10.97
CA TRP A 251 6.53 13.38 11.61
C TRP A 251 6.04 12.14 12.38
N GLY A 252 6.69 10.99 12.25
CA GLY A 252 6.29 9.78 12.98
C GLY A 252 7.05 9.56 14.28
N THR A 253 6.68 8.53 15.04
CA THR A 253 7.43 8.05 16.22
C THR A 253 8.69 7.26 15.79
N PRO A 254 9.66 6.99 16.70
CA PRO A 254 10.73 6.03 16.41
C PRO A 254 10.20 4.62 16.12
N GLN A 255 9.14 4.17 16.80
CA GLN A 255 8.52 2.87 16.55
C GLN A 255 7.89 2.78 15.16
N GLU A 256 7.18 3.82 14.71
CA GLU A 256 6.68 3.91 13.35
C GLU A 256 7.82 3.91 12.33
N LEU A 257 8.93 4.61 12.61
CA LEU A 257 10.08 4.60 11.72
C LEU A 257 10.71 3.20 11.64
N ARG A 258 10.87 2.48 12.75
CA ARG A 258 11.33 1.07 12.76
C ARG A 258 10.39 0.20 11.92
N ALA A 259 9.08 0.31 12.11
CA ALA A 259 8.07 -0.47 11.38
C ALA A 259 8.01 -0.15 9.88
N ALA A 260 8.15 1.13 9.50
CA ALA A 260 8.18 1.57 8.10
C ALA A 260 9.52 1.21 7.42
N ALA A 261 10.64 1.35 8.13
CA ALA A 261 11.98 1.00 7.67
C ALA A 261 12.10 -0.49 7.33
N ASP A 262 11.65 -1.36 8.23
CA ASP A 262 11.58 -2.79 8.00
C ASP A 262 10.73 -3.12 6.77
N LYS A 263 9.47 -2.65 6.75
CA LYS A 263 8.54 -2.86 5.63
C LYS A 263 9.12 -2.30 4.32
N ALA A 264 9.88 -1.22 4.32
CA ALA A 264 10.57 -0.68 3.14
C ALA A 264 11.73 -1.59 2.65
N VAL A 265 12.58 -2.09 3.55
CA VAL A 265 13.68 -3.01 3.19
C VAL A 265 13.14 -4.27 2.51
N PHE A 266 12.15 -4.93 3.12
CA PHE A 266 11.56 -6.14 2.56
C PHE A 266 10.67 -5.86 1.32
N SER A 267 10.21 -4.61 1.12
CA SER A 267 9.59 -4.15 -0.12
C SER A 267 10.58 -3.97 -1.27
N VAL A 268 11.80 -3.49 -1.02
CA VAL A 268 12.86 -3.47 -2.06
C VAL A 268 13.18 -4.89 -2.52
N LEU A 269 13.21 -5.84 -1.58
CA LEU A 269 13.45 -7.27 -1.82
C LEU A 269 12.23 -8.05 -2.38
N GLN A 270 11.06 -7.41 -2.53
CA GLN A 270 9.79 -8.02 -2.98
C GLN A 270 9.31 -9.22 -2.15
N ILE A 271 9.54 -9.18 -0.83
CA ILE A 271 9.16 -10.23 0.13
C ILE A 271 8.51 -9.66 1.41
N ALA A 272 7.91 -8.47 1.34
CA ALA A 272 7.26 -7.83 2.49
C ALA A 272 6.13 -8.66 3.09
N ASN A 273 5.45 -9.51 2.30
CA ASN A 273 4.43 -10.43 2.78
C ASN A 273 5.00 -11.50 3.72
N TRP A 274 6.18 -12.05 3.39
CA TRP A 274 6.87 -13.01 4.24
C TRP A 274 7.44 -12.37 5.49
N ARG A 275 7.84 -11.09 5.42
CA ARG A 275 8.33 -10.36 6.59
C ARG A 275 7.23 -10.10 7.62
N GLN A 276 6.06 -9.62 7.19
CA GLN A 276 4.92 -9.37 8.09
C GLN A 276 4.52 -10.65 8.84
N LEU A 277 4.51 -11.79 8.14
CA LEU A 277 4.29 -13.12 8.72
C LEU A 277 5.35 -13.55 9.75
N THR A 278 6.55 -12.96 9.77
CA THR A 278 7.60 -13.28 10.75
C THR A 278 7.77 -12.22 11.84
N SER A 279 7.15 -11.03 11.74
CA SER A 279 7.10 -10.06 12.84
C SER A 279 5.95 -10.31 13.81
N GLY A 280 4.90 -11.03 13.39
CA GLY A 280 3.60 -10.93 14.05
C GLY A 280 2.91 -9.59 13.75
N ASP A 281 3.35 -8.86 12.72
CA ASP A 281 2.63 -7.69 12.16
C ASP A 281 1.37 -8.19 11.45
N ALA A 282 0.35 -8.62 12.19
CA ALA A 282 -0.97 -8.87 11.63
C ALA A 282 -1.46 -7.57 10.97
N TYR A 283 -1.86 -7.67 9.70
CA TYR A 283 -2.02 -6.52 8.78
C TYR A 283 -3.13 -5.54 9.22
N TRP A 284 -3.97 -5.93 10.19
CA TRP A 284 -5.16 -5.17 10.60
C TRP A 284 -5.37 -5.05 12.12
N ASP A 285 -4.56 -5.70 12.94
CA ASP A 285 -4.77 -5.77 14.39
C ASP A 285 -4.33 -4.48 15.11
N GLN A 286 -3.70 -3.57 14.36
CA GLN A 286 -3.39 -2.20 14.76
C GLN A 286 -4.65 -1.33 14.68
N ALA A 287 -5.57 -1.52 15.64
CA ALA A 287 -6.77 -0.68 15.78
C ALA A 287 -6.38 0.81 15.82
N GLY A 288 -7.01 1.62 14.95
CA GLY A 288 -6.73 3.06 14.82
C GLY A 288 -5.47 3.43 14.01
N GLN A 289 -4.38 2.65 14.08
CA GLN A 289 -3.09 3.05 13.49
C GLN A 289 -2.88 2.54 12.04
N ILE A 290 -2.91 3.46 11.07
CA ILE A 290 -2.64 3.15 9.66
C ILE A 290 -1.12 3.08 9.41
N SER A 291 -0.52 1.89 9.45
CA SER A 291 0.90 1.72 9.12
C SER A 291 1.18 2.05 7.63
N PRO A 292 2.07 3.03 7.32
CA PRO A 292 2.14 3.67 6.00
C PRO A 292 2.66 2.78 4.86
N LEU A 293 3.22 1.60 5.15
CA LEU A 293 3.74 0.66 4.14
C LEU A 293 3.13 -0.76 4.25
N ALA A 294 2.06 -0.91 5.03
CA ALA A 294 1.44 -2.21 5.30
C ALA A 294 1.02 -2.94 4.00
N HIS A 295 0.42 -2.23 3.06
CA HIS A 295 -0.08 -2.71 1.75
C HIS A 295 0.98 -3.32 0.81
N MET A 296 2.27 -3.20 1.11
CA MET A 296 3.36 -3.68 0.25
C MET A 296 3.46 -5.21 0.15
N TRP A 297 2.78 -5.97 1.01
CA TRP A 297 2.68 -7.43 0.90
C TRP A 297 2.08 -7.86 -0.44
N SER A 298 1.02 -7.19 -0.90
CA SER A 298 0.30 -7.59 -2.12
C SER A 298 1.13 -7.28 -3.38
N LEU A 299 1.90 -6.20 -3.34
CA LEU A 299 2.84 -5.83 -4.39
C LEU A 299 4.00 -6.84 -4.46
N SER A 300 4.51 -7.28 -3.31
CA SER A 300 5.53 -8.34 -3.22
C SER A 300 5.05 -9.64 -3.87
N ILE A 301 3.86 -10.14 -3.51
CA ILE A 301 3.23 -11.32 -4.14
C ILE A 301 3.05 -11.11 -5.66
N THR A 302 2.65 -9.90 -6.08
CA THR A 302 2.44 -9.55 -7.49
C THR A 302 3.75 -9.57 -8.29
N GLU A 303 4.85 -9.05 -7.76
CA GLU A 303 6.17 -9.09 -8.41
C GLU A 303 6.77 -10.52 -8.37
N GLN A 304 6.58 -11.29 -7.29
CA GLN A 304 6.93 -12.71 -7.23
C GLN A 304 6.24 -13.49 -8.38
N PHE A 305 4.94 -13.26 -8.60
CA PHE A 305 4.22 -13.81 -9.76
C PHE A 305 4.79 -13.31 -11.09
N TYR A 306 5.11 -12.01 -11.24
CA TYR A 306 5.71 -11.48 -12.47
C TYR A 306 7.09 -12.08 -12.79
N VAL A 307 7.89 -12.44 -11.78
CA VAL A 307 9.17 -13.14 -11.93
C VAL A 307 8.96 -14.60 -12.35
N VAL A 308 8.12 -15.35 -11.65
CA VAL A 308 7.96 -16.81 -11.85
C VAL A 308 7.13 -17.15 -13.10
N TRP A 309 6.07 -16.39 -13.38
CA TRP A 309 5.08 -16.76 -14.38
C TRP A 309 5.58 -16.95 -15.83
N PRO A 310 6.51 -16.12 -16.36
CA PRO A 310 7.05 -16.34 -17.71
C PRO A 310 7.72 -17.71 -17.87
N PHE A 311 8.38 -18.20 -16.82
CA PHE A 311 9.02 -19.53 -16.82
C PHE A 311 7.97 -20.65 -16.72
N VAL A 312 6.94 -20.49 -15.89
CA VAL A 312 5.82 -21.45 -15.80
C VAL A 312 5.11 -21.57 -17.14
N LEU A 313 4.78 -20.45 -17.80
CA LEU A 313 4.10 -20.46 -19.09
C LEU A 313 4.95 -21.06 -20.21
N LEU A 314 6.27 -20.81 -20.21
CA LEU A 314 7.22 -21.47 -21.12
C LEU A 314 7.31 -22.98 -20.84
N GLY A 315 7.41 -23.39 -19.58
CA GLY A 315 7.42 -24.80 -19.17
C GLY A 315 6.16 -25.52 -19.65
N LEU A 316 4.98 -24.96 -19.38
CA LEU A 316 3.70 -25.48 -19.88
C LEU A 316 3.68 -25.55 -21.42
N TRP A 317 4.18 -24.53 -22.13
CA TRP A 317 4.24 -24.53 -23.59
C TRP A 317 5.11 -25.67 -24.16
N PHE A 318 6.26 -25.96 -23.55
CA PHE A 318 7.13 -27.07 -23.97
C PHE A 318 6.58 -28.44 -23.57
N VAL A 319 6.13 -28.62 -22.31
CA VAL A 319 5.55 -29.88 -21.80
C VAL A 319 4.29 -30.26 -22.59
N CYS A 320 3.42 -29.29 -22.87
CA CYS A 320 2.22 -29.48 -23.71
C CYS A 320 2.55 -29.63 -25.22
N ARG A 321 3.83 -29.82 -25.58
CA ARG A 321 4.34 -30.00 -26.95
C ARG A 321 3.86 -28.92 -27.93
N ARG A 322 3.82 -27.66 -27.46
CA ARG A 322 3.33 -26.46 -28.16
C ARG A 322 1.86 -26.52 -28.62
N ARG A 323 1.02 -27.36 -27.98
CA ARG A 323 -0.40 -27.50 -28.32
C ARG A 323 -1.26 -26.61 -27.41
N PRO A 324 -1.92 -25.55 -27.93
CA PRO A 324 -2.63 -24.58 -27.08
C PRO A 324 -3.81 -25.19 -26.30
N ARG A 325 -4.48 -26.22 -26.85
CA ARG A 325 -5.53 -26.96 -26.12
C ARG A 325 -4.99 -27.63 -24.85
N ALA A 326 -3.81 -28.25 -24.93
CA ALA A 326 -3.18 -28.92 -23.79
C ALA A 326 -2.68 -27.90 -22.76
N VAL A 327 -2.18 -26.72 -23.20
CA VAL A 327 -1.85 -25.62 -22.27
C VAL A 327 -3.08 -25.13 -21.52
N VAL A 328 -4.24 -24.98 -22.18
CA VAL A 328 -5.50 -24.62 -21.48
C VAL A 328 -5.91 -25.69 -20.46
N VAL A 329 -5.79 -26.99 -20.79
CA VAL A 329 -6.06 -28.07 -19.83
C VAL A 329 -5.09 -28.03 -18.64
N ALA A 330 -3.80 -27.77 -18.88
CA ALA A 330 -2.83 -27.62 -17.80
C ALA A 330 -3.08 -26.37 -16.93
N LEU A 331 -3.56 -25.26 -17.51
CA LEU A 331 -3.99 -24.08 -16.77
C LEU A 331 -5.26 -24.34 -15.93
N ILE A 332 -6.18 -25.20 -16.39
CA ILE A 332 -7.32 -25.66 -15.57
C ILE A 332 -6.80 -26.50 -14.40
N GLY A 333 -5.89 -27.45 -14.65
CA GLY A 333 -5.26 -28.25 -13.58
C GLY A 333 -4.54 -27.40 -12.54
N LEU A 334 -3.78 -26.39 -12.99
CA LEU A 334 -3.09 -25.45 -12.11
C LEU A 334 -4.06 -24.55 -11.32
N ALA A 335 -5.17 -24.12 -11.93
CA ALA A 335 -6.21 -23.35 -11.26
C ALA A 335 -6.90 -24.18 -10.15
N LEU A 336 -7.22 -25.45 -10.43
CA LEU A 336 -7.81 -26.38 -9.46
C LEU A 336 -6.84 -26.70 -8.32
N ALA A 337 -5.57 -26.97 -8.64
CA ALA A 337 -4.53 -27.20 -7.64
C ALA A 337 -4.34 -25.98 -6.73
N SER A 338 -4.25 -24.77 -7.31
CA SER A 338 -4.11 -23.53 -6.53
C SER A 338 -5.35 -23.19 -5.71
N ALA A 339 -6.55 -23.49 -6.21
CA ALA A 339 -7.81 -23.33 -5.47
C ALA A 339 -7.91 -24.25 -4.25
N ALA A 340 -7.24 -25.41 -4.27
CA ALA A 340 -7.22 -26.35 -3.15
C ALA A 340 -6.22 -25.97 -2.05
N VAL A 341 -5.28 -25.04 -2.28
CA VAL A 341 -4.20 -24.72 -1.32
C VAL A 341 -4.75 -24.20 0.01
N ALA A 342 -5.57 -23.14 -0.01
CA ALA A 342 -6.12 -22.59 1.23
C ALA A 342 -7.04 -23.59 1.99
N PRO A 343 -7.96 -24.32 1.33
CA PRO A 343 -8.77 -25.34 2.01
C PRO A 343 -7.96 -26.50 2.61
N LEU A 344 -6.82 -26.87 2.02
CA LEU A 344 -5.94 -27.94 2.52
C LEU A 344 -4.96 -27.47 3.60
N MET A 345 -4.75 -26.16 3.74
CA MET A 345 -3.85 -25.57 4.75
C MET A 345 -4.60 -24.95 5.93
N TRP A 346 -5.93 -24.81 5.87
CA TRP A 346 -6.75 -24.25 6.95
C TRP A 346 -6.81 -25.17 8.18
N ASP A 347 -6.27 -24.70 9.31
CA ASP A 347 -6.30 -25.40 10.60
C ASP A 347 -7.37 -24.88 11.58
N GLY A 348 -7.92 -23.68 11.32
CA GLY A 348 -8.91 -23.02 12.16
C GLY A 348 -8.47 -21.67 12.72
N SER A 349 -7.17 -21.40 12.81
CA SER A 349 -6.62 -20.16 13.37
C SER A 349 -5.66 -19.42 12.43
N ASN A 350 -5.01 -20.11 11.48
CA ASN A 350 -3.93 -19.57 10.64
C ASN A 350 -4.34 -18.58 9.54
N SER A 351 -5.39 -17.80 9.76
CA SER A 351 -5.97 -16.85 8.80
C SER A 351 -4.94 -15.89 8.18
N ASP A 352 -4.09 -15.23 8.98
CA ASP A 352 -3.05 -14.30 8.47
C ASP A 352 -2.05 -15.00 7.56
N ARG A 353 -1.63 -16.21 7.97
CA ARG A 353 -0.71 -17.06 7.21
C ARG A 353 -1.29 -17.42 5.84
N LEU A 354 -2.59 -17.63 5.73
CA LEU A 354 -3.24 -17.87 4.45
C LEU A 354 -3.61 -16.57 3.71
N TYR A 355 -3.80 -15.45 4.42
CA TYR A 355 -4.08 -14.14 3.82
C TYR A 355 -2.87 -13.57 3.08
N LEU A 356 -1.70 -13.59 3.72
CA LEU A 356 -0.42 -13.06 3.23
C LEU A 356 0.42 -14.12 2.47
N GLY A 357 -0.05 -15.37 2.39
CA GLY A 357 0.62 -16.45 1.66
C GLY A 357 0.65 -16.23 0.15
N THR A 358 1.79 -16.47 -0.49
CA THR A 358 1.94 -16.36 -1.95
C THR A 358 1.17 -17.47 -2.67
N GLU A 359 1.24 -18.69 -2.13
CA GLU A 359 0.65 -19.92 -2.67
C GLU A 359 -0.88 -20.01 -2.55
N THR A 360 -1.46 -19.40 -1.51
CA THR A 360 -2.91 -19.26 -1.34
C THR A 360 -3.46 -18.19 -2.27
N ARG A 361 -2.79 -17.04 -2.39
CA ARG A 361 -3.17 -15.94 -3.30
C ARG A 361 -2.88 -16.21 -4.77
N ALA A 362 -2.04 -17.21 -5.10
CA ALA A 362 -1.75 -17.62 -6.46
C ALA A 362 -3.02 -17.92 -7.29
N VAL A 363 -4.12 -18.36 -6.66
CA VAL A 363 -5.37 -18.70 -7.34
C VAL A 363 -5.97 -17.52 -8.11
N GLY A 364 -5.84 -16.30 -7.60
CA GLY A 364 -6.24 -15.07 -8.31
C GLY A 364 -5.52 -14.93 -9.64
N PHE A 365 -4.19 -14.96 -9.60
CA PHE A 365 -3.35 -14.84 -10.79
C PHE A 365 -3.57 -15.99 -11.79
N VAL A 366 -3.70 -17.23 -11.32
CA VAL A 366 -3.91 -18.40 -12.19
C VAL A 366 -5.31 -18.41 -12.82
N ALA A 367 -6.36 -18.02 -12.09
CA ALA A 367 -7.70 -17.84 -12.65
C ALA A 367 -7.71 -16.76 -13.75
N GLY A 368 -7.05 -15.62 -13.50
CA GLY A 368 -6.83 -14.58 -14.48
C GLY A 368 -6.06 -15.07 -15.71
N ALA A 369 -5.01 -15.87 -15.52
CA ALA A 369 -4.20 -16.44 -16.58
C ALA A 369 -4.96 -17.45 -17.45
N LEU A 370 -5.74 -18.34 -16.85
CA LEU A 370 -6.64 -19.26 -17.53
C LEU A 370 -7.66 -18.49 -18.40
N MET A 371 -8.26 -17.45 -17.84
CA MET A 371 -9.19 -16.59 -18.57
C MET A 371 -8.53 -15.77 -19.69
N ALA A 372 -7.27 -15.36 -19.53
CA ALA A 372 -6.49 -14.76 -20.62
C ALA A 372 -6.21 -15.75 -21.75
N ALA A 373 -5.94 -17.02 -21.46
CA ALA A 373 -5.80 -18.05 -22.49
C ALA A 373 -7.11 -18.30 -23.26
N VAL A 374 -8.26 -18.25 -22.57
CA VAL A 374 -9.59 -18.35 -23.18
C VAL A 374 -9.91 -17.13 -24.07
N VAL A 375 -9.65 -15.91 -23.60
CA VAL A 375 -9.81 -14.68 -24.41
C VAL A 375 -8.85 -14.70 -25.60
N TYR A 376 -7.57 -15.06 -25.40
CA TYR A 376 -6.59 -15.18 -26.47
C TYR A 376 -7.04 -16.13 -27.58
N ALA A 377 -7.49 -17.34 -27.21
CA ALA A 377 -7.96 -18.34 -28.18
C ALA A 377 -9.24 -17.92 -28.92
N ARG A 378 -10.13 -17.12 -28.30
CA ARG A 378 -11.33 -16.57 -28.96
C ARG A 378 -10.96 -15.45 -29.95
N THR A 379 -10.13 -14.50 -29.52
CA THR A 379 -9.72 -13.36 -30.36
C THR A 379 -8.83 -13.79 -31.52
N ALA A 380 -7.89 -14.73 -31.31
CA ALA A 380 -7.06 -15.29 -32.39
C ALA A 380 -7.93 -15.90 -33.50
N ARG A 381 -8.86 -16.81 -33.15
CA ARG A 381 -9.78 -17.43 -34.12
C ARG A 381 -10.65 -16.43 -34.88
N ARG A 382 -11.06 -15.32 -34.26
CA ARG A 382 -11.85 -14.27 -34.93
C ARG A 382 -11.01 -13.44 -35.90
N ILE A 383 -9.72 -13.24 -35.60
CA ILE A 383 -8.77 -12.62 -36.53
C ILE A 383 -8.48 -13.57 -37.70
N GLU A 384 -8.23 -14.85 -37.40
CA GLU A 384 -7.98 -15.92 -38.39
C GLU A 384 -9.17 -16.13 -39.35
N SER A 385 -10.41 -16.12 -38.85
CA SER A 385 -11.61 -16.34 -39.67
C SER A 385 -12.07 -15.10 -40.45
N GLY A 386 -11.50 -13.92 -40.17
CA GLY A 386 -11.90 -12.65 -40.79
C GLY A 386 -13.33 -12.18 -40.47
N VAL A 387 -14.09 -12.88 -39.63
CA VAL A 387 -15.53 -12.63 -39.41
C VAL A 387 -15.77 -11.34 -38.61
N ARG A 388 -15.98 -10.24 -39.34
CA ARG A 388 -16.39 -8.93 -38.84
C ARG A 388 -17.91 -8.79 -38.76
N GLY A 389 -18.58 -9.76 -38.15
CA GLY A 389 -20.01 -9.66 -37.80
C GLY A 389 -20.22 -8.91 -36.49
N GLU A 390 -21.35 -8.21 -36.36
CA GLU A 390 -21.84 -7.77 -35.05
C GLU A 390 -22.24 -8.98 -34.18
N PRO A 391 -22.12 -8.90 -32.85
CA PRO A 391 -22.63 -9.95 -31.95
C PRO A 391 -24.14 -10.12 -32.09
N THR A 392 -24.64 -11.35 -32.17
CA THR A 392 -26.09 -11.63 -32.20
C THR A 392 -26.78 -11.23 -30.89
N ALA A 393 -28.09 -11.01 -30.91
CA ALA A 393 -28.84 -10.65 -29.70
C ALA A 393 -28.69 -11.69 -28.58
N ALA A 394 -28.74 -12.99 -28.91
CA ALA A 394 -28.48 -14.08 -27.98
C ALA A 394 -27.06 -14.06 -27.40
N ALA A 395 -26.04 -13.73 -28.20
CA ALA A 395 -24.66 -13.58 -27.71
C ALA A 395 -24.51 -12.34 -26.80
N ARG A 396 -25.18 -11.22 -27.11
CA ARG A 396 -25.20 -10.02 -26.25
C ARG A 396 -25.83 -10.33 -24.90
N PHE A 397 -27.00 -10.98 -24.92
CA PHE A 397 -27.70 -11.41 -23.71
C PHE A 397 -26.84 -12.37 -22.88
N GLY A 398 -26.44 -13.53 -23.44
CA GLY A 398 -25.69 -14.54 -22.70
C GLY A 398 -24.37 -14.03 -22.10
N VAL A 399 -23.58 -13.24 -22.85
CA VAL A 399 -22.33 -12.67 -22.33
C VAL A 399 -22.59 -11.59 -21.28
N THR A 400 -23.62 -10.75 -21.46
CA THR A 400 -23.97 -9.72 -20.47
C THR A 400 -24.52 -10.35 -19.19
N THR A 401 -25.34 -11.41 -19.27
CA THR A 401 -25.82 -12.17 -18.10
C THR A 401 -24.67 -12.81 -17.34
N VAL A 402 -23.71 -13.45 -18.02
CA VAL A 402 -22.48 -13.95 -17.37
C VAL A 402 -21.69 -12.81 -16.71
N SER A 403 -21.61 -11.64 -17.35
CA SER A 403 -20.96 -10.45 -16.79
C SER A 403 -21.66 -9.91 -15.54
N VAL A 404 -23.00 -9.84 -15.56
CA VAL A 404 -23.82 -9.39 -14.41
C VAL A 404 -23.70 -10.38 -13.25
N VAL A 405 -23.85 -11.68 -13.49
CA VAL A 405 -23.77 -12.71 -12.43
C VAL A 405 -22.38 -12.78 -11.81
N SER A 406 -21.31 -12.71 -12.61
CA SER A 406 -19.94 -12.71 -12.09
C SER A 406 -19.58 -11.42 -11.32
N LEU A 407 -20.07 -10.25 -11.76
CA LEU A 407 -19.94 -9.01 -10.99
C LEU A 407 -20.76 -9.07 -9.69
N ALA A 408 -22.00 -9.55 -9.75
CA ALA A 408 -22.87 -9.67 -8.59
C ALA A 408 -22.29 -10.63 -7.53
N ALA A 409 -21.63 -11.72 -7.94
CA ALA A 409 -20.94 -12.62 -7.00
C ALA A 409 -19.77 -11.93 -6.28
N VAL A 410 -18.93 -11.17 -6.99
CA VAL A 410 -17.82 -10.40 -6.38
C VAL A 410 -18.34 -9.29 -5.47
N LEU A 411 -19.41 -8.58 -5.87
CA LEU A 411 -20.03 -7.54 -5.05
C LEU A 411 -20.74 -8.12 -3.82
N ALA A 412 -21.46 -9.23 -3.95
CA ALA A 412 -22.10 -9.91 -2.84
C ALA A 412 -21.06 -10.38 -1.81
N ALA A 413 -19.96 -11.02 -2.26
CA ALA A 413 -18.83 -11.33 -1.38
C ALA A 413 -18.28 -10.07 -0.69
N SER A 414 -17.99 -9.01 -1.46
CA SER A 414 -17.45 -7.74 -0.93
C SER A 414 -18.37 -7.00 0.05
N VAL A 415 -19.66 -7.32 0.07
CA VAL A 415 -20.67 -6.75 0.97
C VAL A 415 -20.96 -7.67 2.16
N LEU A 416 -20.87 -8.99 1.98
CA LEU A 416 -21.16 -9.98 3.03
C LEU A 416 -19.96 -10.27 3.94
N THR A 417 -18.73 -10.17 3.43
CA THR A 417 -17.52 -10.19 4.27
C THR A 417 -17.42 -8.90 5.08
N THR A 418 -17.18 -9.02 6.38
CA THR A 418 -16.77 -7.94 7.28
C THR A 418 -15.35 -8.10 7.81
N SER A 419 -14.80 -9.32 7.82
CA SER A 419 -13.43 -9.58 8.29
C SER A 419 -12.67 -10.56 7.41
N TYR A 420 -11.37 -10.32 7.28
CA TYR A 420 -10.46 -11.24 6.58
C TYR A 420 -10.17 -12.52 7.38
N HIS A 421 -10.50 -12.59 8.68
CA HIS A 421 -10.40 -13.81 9.47
C HIS A 421 -11.54 -14.82 9.20
N GLU A 422 -12.57 -14.45 8.42
CA GLU A 422 -13.73 -15.31 8.17
C GLU A 422 -13.37 -16.68 7.55
N PRO A 423 -13.66 -17.83 8.22
CA PRO A 423 -13.19 -19.14 7.79
C PRO A 423 -13.59 -19.56 6.36
N TRP A 424 -14.74 -19.09 5.87
CA TRP A 424 -15.22 -19.46 4.52
C TRP A 424 -14.31 -18.94 3.40
N LEU A 425 -13.55 -17.86 3.65
CA LEU A 425 -12.55 -17.33 2.72
C LEU A 425 -11.50 -18.40 2.40
N TYR A 426 -11.02 -19.08 3.43
CA TYR A 426 -9.97 -20.08 3.35
C TYR A 426 -10.51 -21.46 2.95
N GLN A 427 -11.74 -21.79 3.35
CA GLN A 427 -12.45 -23.01 2.92
C GLN A 427 -12.91 -23.00 1.44
N GLY A 428 -12.55 -21.97 0.67
CA GLY A 428 -12.73 -21.90 -0.79
C GLY A 428 -13.21 -20.55 -1.31
N GLY A 429 -13.61 -19.62 -0.43
CA GLY A 429 -14.12 -18.30 -0.79
C GLY A 429 -13.17 -17.48 -1.66
N ILE A 430 -11.87 -17.44 -1.32
CA ILE A 430 -10.84 -16.75 -2.10
C ILE A 430 -10.79 -17.30 -3.54
N ALA A 431 -10.89 -18.63 -3.71
CA ALA A 431 -10.91 -19.26 -5.03
C ALA A 431 -12.21 -18.97 -5.80
N ALA A 432 -13.35 -18.93 -5.12
CA ALA A 432 -14.64 -18.60 -5.73
C ALA A 432 -14.68 -17.14 -6.21
N VAL A 433 -14.21 -16.18 -5.40
CA VAL A 433 -14.12 -14.76 -5.77
C VAL A 433 -13.09 -14.56 -6.89
N ALA A 434 -11.92 -15.21 -6.82
CA ALA A 434 -10.93 -15.19 -7.90
C ALA A 434 -11.51 -15.67 -9.24
N LEU A 435 -12.26 -16.78 -9.23
CA LEU A 435 -12.91 -17.30 -10.43
C LEU A 435 -13.99 -16.35 -10.96
N ALA A 436 -14.84 -15.80 -10.09
CA ALA A 436 -15.87 -14.82 -10.46
C ALA A 436 -15.24 -13.57 -11.08
N ALA A 437 -14.25 -12.96 -10.43
CA ALA A 437 -13.52 -11.81 -10.96
C ALA A 437 -12.80 -12.11 -12.28
N ALA A 438 -12.28 -13.33 -12.48
CA ALA A 438 -11.63 -13.74 -13.72
C ALA A 438 -12.63 -13.90 -14.87
N VAL A 439 -13.78 -14.55 -14.62
CA VAL A 439 -14.89 -14.66 -15.58
C VAL A 439 -15.43 -13.27 -15.94
N PHE A 440 -15.56 -12.39 -14.95
CA PHE A 440 -15.97 -11.00 -15.18
C PHE A 440 -14.95 -10.26 -16.07
N THR A 441 -13.66 -10.32 -15.75
CA THR A 441 -12.58 -9.73 -16.55
C THR A 441 -12.57 -10.23 -17.99
N ALA A 442 -12.77 -11.53 -18.22
CA ALA A 442 -12.91 -12.09 -19.56
C ALA A 442 -14.17 -11.61 -20.29
N SER A 443 -15.30 -11.47 -19.58
CA SER A 443 -16.56 -10.99 -20.16
C SER A 443 -16.45 -9.54 -20.63
N LEU A 444 -15.71 -8.68 -19.93
CA LEU A 444 -15.46 -7.28 -20.32
C LEU A 444 -14.65 -7.15 -21.62
N CYS A 445 -13.89 -8.19 -21.99
CA CYS A 445 -13.11 -8.24 -23.23
C CYS A 445 -13.93 -8.65 -24.47
N SER A 446 -15.24 -8.89 -24.32
CA SER A 446 -16.15 -9.23 -25.42
C SER A 446 -16.93 -8.02 -25.91
N GLU A 447 -16.93 -7.77 -27.22
CA GLU A 447 -17.78 -6.76 -27.88
C GLU A 447 -19.29 -7.02 -27.70
N ALA A 448 -19.68 -8.25 -27.33
CA ALA A 448 -21.06 -8.59 -27.02
C ALA A 448 -21.54 -8.04 -25.66
N ASN A 449 -20.62 -7.71 -24.75
CA ASN A 449 -20.95 -7.34 -23.38
C ASN A 449 -21.38 -5.87 -23.28
N MET A 450 -22.64 -5.64 -22.89
CA MET A 450 -23.18 -4.30 -22.73
C MET A 450 -22.51 -3.52 -21.59
N LEU A 451 -22.06 -4.19 -20.52
CA LEU A 451 -21.33 -3.56 -19.41
C LEU A 451 -19.93 -3.07 -19.81
N SER A 452 -19.32 -3.64 -20.85
CA SER A 452 -18.00 -3.21 -21.33
C SER A 452 -17.98 -1.71 -21.68
N ARG A 453 -19.10 -1.15 -22.16
CA ARG A 453 -19.25 0.30 -22.43
C ARG A 453 -19.21 1.17 -21.17
N PHE A 454 -19.75 0.69 -20.05
CA PHE A 454 -19.72 1.41 -18.77
C PHE A 454 -18.29 1.43 -18.21
N PHE A 455 -17.65 0.26 -18.11
CA PHE A 455 -16.27 0.16 -17.64
C PHE A 455 -15.28 0.88 -18.57
N ALA A 456 -15.52 0.92 -19.88
CA ALA A 456 -14.70 1.69 -20.83
C ALA A 456 -14.87 3.22 -20.73
N ALA A 457 -15.70 3.75 -19.81
CA ALA A 457 -15.88 5.19 -19.64
C ALA A 457 -14.57 5.90 -19.24
N ARG A 458 -14.44 7.17 -19.66
CA ARG A 458 -13.21 7.97 -19.44
C ARG A 458 -12.88 8.20 -17.96
N ALA A 459 -13.88 8.22 -17.07
CA ALA A 459 -13.66 8.33 -15.63
C ALA A 459 -12.87 7.11 -15.11
N PHE A 460 -13.49 5.93 -15.10
CA PHE A 460 -12.88 4.69 -14.59
C PHE A 460 -11.55 4.35 -15.28
N THR A 461 -11.48 4.50 -16.61
CA THR A 461 -10.24 4.24 -17.36
C THR A 461 -9.10 5.22 -17.06
N SER A 462 -9.39 6.43 -16.55
CA SER A 462 -8.35 7.36 -16.10
C SER A 462 -7.79 6.96 -14.74
N PHE A 463 -8.66 6.64 -13.76
CA PHE A 463 -8.24 6.05 -12.48
C PHE A 463 -7.46 4.74 -12.69
N GLY A 464 -7.92 3.88 -13.60
CA GLY A 464 -7.26 2.62 -13.95
C GLY A 464 -5.82 2.77 -14.46
N ARG A 465 -5.50 3.85 -15.16
CA ARG A 465 -4.12 4.09 -15.65
C ARG A 465 -3.17 4.41 -14.50
N VAL A 466 -3.61 5.25 -13.56
CA VAL A 466 -2.81 5.68 -12.39
C VAL A 466 -2.94 4.75 -11.18
N SER A 467 -3.79 3.71 -11.23
CA SER A 467 -4.06 2.85 -10.06
C SER A 467 -2.83 2.23 -9.41
N TYR A 468 -1.71 2.07 -10.13
CA TYR A 468 -0.43 1.68 -9.52
C TYR A 468 0.17 2.75 -8.61
N THR A 469 0.25 4.02 -9.05
CA THR A 469 0.78 5.11 -8.23
C THR A 469 -0.20 5.52 -7.14
N VAL A 470 -1.51 5.36 -7.35
CA VAL A 470 -2.53 5.48 -6.29
C VAL A 470 -2.33 4.39 -5.24
N TYR A 471 -2.14 3.12 -5.63
CA TYR A 471 -1.89 2.04 -4.69
C TYR A 471 -0.60 2.27 -3.89
N LEU A 472 0.50 2.68 -4.52
CA LEU A 472 1.72 3.03 -3.79
C LEU A 472 1.50 4.08 -2.70
N LEU A 473 0.69 5.12 -2.98
CA LEU A 473 0.62 6.33 -2.15
C LEU A 473 -0.55 6.40 -1.16
N HIS A 474 -1.56 5.54 -1.23
CA HIS A 474 -2.76 5.70 -0.39
C HIS A 474 -2.49 5.62 1.12
N LEU A 475 -1.89 4.54 1.63
CA LEU A 475 -1.55 4.44 3.06
C LEU A 475 -0.55 5.51 3.53
N PRO A 476 0.53 5.84 2.78
CA PRO A 476 1.38 6.99 3.10
C PRO A 476 0.63 8.31 3.31
N VAL A 477 -0.36 8.60 2.44
CA VAL A 477 -1.16 9.83 2.53
C VAL A 477 -2.19 9.74 3.66
N TYR A 478 -2.78 8.57 3.90
CA TYR A 478 -3.76 8.39 4.97
C TYR A 478 -3.09 8.51 6.35
N TRP A 479 -1.97 7.79 6.55
CA TRP A 479 -1.11 7.91 7.72
C TRP A 479 -0.70 9.36 7.98
N PHE A 480 -0.11 10.04 6.98
CA PHE A 480 0.35 11.42 7.15
C PHE A 480 -0.78 12.41 7.47
N LEU A 481 -2.00 12.18 6.98
CA LEU A 481 -3.14 13.02 7.32
C LEU A 481 -3.60 12.84 8.78
N ILE A 482 -3.63 11.60 9.28
CA ILE A 482 -3.94 11.29 10.68
C ILE A 482 -2.83 11.85 11.60
N ALA A 483 -1.57 11.49 11.33
CA ALA A 483 -0.39 11.94 12.08
C ALA A 483 -0.19 13.48 12.05
N SER A 484 -0.90 14.21 11.17
CA SER A 484 -0.88 15.68 11.14
C SER A 484 -1.80 16.35 12.17
N GLY A 485 -2.23 15.65 13.21
CA GLY A 485 -3.06 16.17 14.30
C GLY A 485 -4.47 16.58 13.88
N ARG A 486 -4.99 16.02 12.77
CA ARG A 486 -6.32 16.34 12.26
C ARG A 486 -7.26 15.17 12.47
N GLY A 487 -8.24 15.33 13.36
CA GLY A 487 -9.37 14.43 13.54
C GLY A 487 -10.26 14.37 12.28
N ILE A 488 -9.80 13.64 11.26
CA ILE A 488 -10.48 13.49 9.98
C ILE A 488 -11.32 12.22 10.04
N GLU A 489 -12.65 12.40 10.09
CA GLU A 489 -13.60 11.28 10.02
C GLU A 489 -13.28 10.30 8.87
N PRO A 490 -13.59 9.00 9.02
CA PRO A 490 -13.40 7.99 7.98
C PRO A 490 -13.88 8.38 6.57
N LEU A 491 -15.03 9.06 6.44
CA LEU A 491 -15.52 9.54 5.14
C LEU A 491 -14.70 10.73 4.62
N GLY A 492 -14.27 11.63 5.51
CA GLY A 492 -13.33 12.69 5.19
C GLY A 492 -11.99 12.16 4.70
N LEU A 493 -11.48 11.08 5.30
CA LEU A 493 -10.24 10.42 4.89
C LEU A 493 -10.37 9.79 3.50
N PHE A 494 -11.53 9.21 3.19
CA PHE A 494 -11.81 8.70 1.84
C PHE A 494 -11.85 9.81 0.78
N VAL A 495 -12.57 10.90 1.05
CA VAL A 495 -12.77 12.00 0.10
C VAL A 495 -11.51 12.87 -0.04
N VAL A 496 -10.98 13.38 1.08
CA VAL A 496 -9.82 14.27 1.11
C VAL A 496 -8.53 13.48 0.90
N GLY A 497 -8.30 12.43 1.70
CA GLY A 497 -7.11 11.59 1.57
C GLY A 497 -7.07 10.85 0.23
N GLY A 498 -8.20 10.33 -0.26
CA GLY A 498 -8.28 9.74 -1.60
C GLY A 498 -8.06 10.76 -2.72
N GLY A 499 -8.57 11.99 -2.55
CA GLY A 499 -8.32 13.10 -3.46
C GLY A 499 -6.85 13.53 -3.52
N VAL A 500 -6.21 13.73 -2.37
CA VAL A 500 -4.77 14.03 -2.25
C VAL A 500 -3.94 12.90 -2.84
N THR A 501 -4.24 11.65 -2.49
CA THR A 501 -3.59 10.45 -3.07
C THR A 501 -3.67 10.48 -4.59
N TRP A 502 -4.83 10.75 -5.17
CA TRP A 502 -5.02 10.81 -6.61
C TRP A 502 -4.22 11.95 -7.28
N LEU A 503 -4.17 13.13 -6.65
CA LEU A 503 -3.38 14.27 -7.14
C LEU A 503 -1.87 13.98 -7.11
N VAL A 504 -1.34 13.47 -6.00
CA VAL A 504 0.08 13.09 -5.90
C VAL A 504 0.40 11.92 -6.84
N ALA A 505 -0.50 10.94 -6.97
CA ALA A 505 -0.36 9.83 -7.91
C ALA A 505 -0.38 10.26 -9.38
N LEU A 506 -1.12 11.31 -9.74
CA LEU A 506 -1.07 11.93 -11.08
C LEU A 506 0.30 12.55 -11.35
N VAL A 507 0.87 13.27 -10.37
CA VAL A 507 2.21 13.89 -10.47
C VAL A 507 3.29 12.81 -10.58
N LEU A 508 3.28 11.80 -9.71
CA LEU A 508 4.24 10.69 -9.77
C LEU A 508 4.14 9.94 -11.12
N HIS A 509 2.92 9.68 -11.60
CA HIS A 509 2.70 8.96 -12.86
C HIS A 509 3.20 9.73 -14.10
N HIS A 510 2.80 10.99 -14.25
CA HIS A 510 3.09 11.78 -15.46
C HIS A 510 4.43 12.54 -15.38
N GLY A 511 4.95 12.76 -14.17
CA GLY A 511 6.26 13.34 -13.90
C GLY A 511 7.37 12.30 -14.01
N LEU A 512 7.19 11.11 -13.43
CA LEU A 512 8.23 10.09 -13.32
C LEU A 512 7.88 8.79 -14.07
N THR A 513 6.83 8.08 -13.64
CA THR A 513 6.61 6.66 -14.01
C THR A 513 6.46 6.46 -15.51
N GLU A 514 5.56 7.19 -16.17
CA GLU A 514 5.31 7.04 -17.60
C GLU A 514 6.47 7.59 -18.45
N ARG A 515 7.17 8.63 -17.96
CA ARG A 515 8.37 9.16 -18.64
C ARG A 515 9.49 8.13 -18.66
N LEU A 516 9.80 7.52 -17.51
CA LEU A 516 10.85 6.49 -17.41
C LEU A 516 10.47 5.20 -18.14
N ARG A 517 9.19 4.83 -18.14
CA ARG A 517 8.64 3.72 -18.94
C ARG A 517 8.88 3.89 -20.45
N LEU A 518 8.62 5.09 -20.97
CA LEU A 518 8.76 5.40 -22.40
C LEU A 518 10.21 5.74 -22.80
N ALA A 519 11.05 6.22 -21.87
CA ALA A 519 12.42 6.63 -22.16
C ALA A 519 13.31 5.45 -22.64
N PRO A 520 14.18 5.64 -23.64
CA PRO A 520 15.26 4.69 -23.93
C PRO A 520 16.24 4.67 -22.75
N TRP A 521 16.63 3.47 -22.30
CA TRP A 521 17.56 3.30 -21.18
C TRP A 521 18.86 2.70 -21.70
N ARG A 522 20.00 3.30 -21.32
CA ARG A 522 21.32 2.67 -21.47
C ARG A 522 21.61 1.85 -20.22
N VAL A 523 21.84 0.54 -20.36
CA VAL A 523 22.08 -0.39 -19.24
C VAL A 523 23.19 0.11 -18.32
N SER A 524 24.31 0.59 -18.90
CA SER A 524 25.47 1.15 -18.20
C SER A 524 25.22 2.45 -17.42
N ARG A 525 24.02 3.04 -17.48
CA ARG A 525 23.60 4.15 -16.62
C ARG A 525 22.41 3.78 -15.75
N ALA A 526 21.44 3.05 -16.30
CA ALA A 526 20.22 2.67 -15.59
C ALA A 526 20.46 1.65 -14.47
N VAL A 527 21.35 0.67 -14.67
CA VAL A 527 21.65 -0.34 -13.63
C VAL A 527 22.38 0.29 -12.44
N PRO A 528 23.46 1.09 -12.61
CA PRO A 528 24.07 1.83 -11.49
C PRO A 528 23.10 2.79 -10.80
N ALA A 529 22.28 3.54 -11.55
CA ALA A 529 21.34 4.48 -10.94
C ALA A 529 20.25 3.78 -10.11
N LEU A 530 19.73 2.64 -10.56
CA LEU A 530 18.81 1.82 -9.76
C LEU A 530 19.52 1.16 -8.57
N GLY A 531 20.75 0.67 -8.74
CA GLY A 531 21.54 0.11 -7.65
C GLY A 531 21.79 1.11 -6.53
N ILE A 532 22.15 2.35 -6.87
CA ILE A 532 22.31 3.45 -5.92
C ILE A 532 20.97 3.80 -5.26
N ALA A 533 19.88 3.91 -6.02
CA ALA A 533 18.55 4.21 -5.45
C ALA A 533 18.05 3.12 -4.48
N CYS A 534 18.26 1.83 -4.81
CA CYS A 534 18.02 0.73 -3.88
C CYS A 534 18.92 0.81 -2.64
N ALA A 535 20.22 1.06 -2.82
CA ALA A 535 21.17 1.16 -1.72
C ALA A 535 20.83 2.31 -0.76
N VAL A 536 20.39 3.47 -1.26
CA VAL A 536 19.93 4.60 -0.42
C VAL A 536 18.70 4.22 0.40
N VAL A 537 17.69 3.56 -0.20
CA VAL A 537 16.50 3.10 0.55
C VAL A 537 16.86 2.02 1.58
N LEU A 538 17.75 1.10 1.24
CA LEU A 538 18.21 0.04 2.15
C LEU A 538 19.04 0.60 3.32
N VAL A 539 19.95 1.54 3.07
CA VAL A 539 20.74 2.21 4.11
C VAL A 539 19.84 3.07 5.01
N ALA A 540 18.90 3.82 4.43
CA ALA A 540 17.92 4.59 5.20
C ALA A 540 17.01 3.69 6.05
N GLY A 541 16.64 2.50 5.56
CA GLY A 541 15.89 1.52 6.34
C GLY A 541 16.71 0.87 7.47
N VAL A 542 17.93 0.40 7.17
CA VAL A 542 18.75 -0.34 8.16
C VAL A 542 19.30 0.59 9.25
N TYR A 543 19.80 1.76 8.89
CA TYR A 543 20.48 2.67 9.83
C TYR A 543 19.58 3.80 10.32
N GLY A 544 18.53 4.16 9.57
CA GLY A 544 17.69 5.30 9.89
C GLY A 544 17.06 5.23 11.29
N PRO A 545 16.38 4.12 11.66
CA PRO A 545 15.82 3.99 12.99
C PRO A 545 16.86 4.19 14.09
N GLY A 546 18.01 3.51 14.02
CA GLY A 546 19.09 3.66 15.00
C GLY A 546 19.69 5.08 15.09
N VAL A 547 19.64 5.88 14.01
CA VAL A 547 20.05 7.28 14.05
C VAL A 547 18.94 8.20 14.60
N LYS A 548 17.66 7.91 14.36
CA LYS A 548 16.55 8.62 15.03
C LYS A 548 16.50 8.28 16.52
N ASP A 549 16.73 7.02 16.87
CA ASP A 549 16.85 6.54 18.24
C ASP A 549 18.04 7.21 18.94
N ALA A 550 19.21 7.27 18.28
CA ALA A 550 20.36 8.01 18.82
C ALA A 550 20.19 9.54 18.84
N GLN A 551 19.32 10.11 17.98
CA GLN A 551 18.94 11.52 18.08
C GLN A 551 18.06 11.74 19.30
N LEU A 552 16.99 10.96 19.46
CA LEU A 552 16.10 11.05 20.62
C LEU A 552 16.87 10.78 21.92
N SER A 553 17.75 9.77 21.99
CA SER A 553 18.65 9.55 23.12
C SER A 553 19.90 10.45 23.16
N SER A 554 19.98 11.47 22.31
CA SER A 554 20.79 12.68 22.52
C SER A 554 19.94 13.91 22.90
N THR A 555 18.62 13.77 22.83
CA THR A 555 17.59 14.66 23.39
C THR A 555 17.07 14.13 24.75
N ASP A 556 17.46 12.91 25.18
CA ASP A 556 17.23 12.33 26.52
C ASP A 556 18.07 13.03 27.62
N VAL A 557 18.10 14.36 27.59
CA VAL A 557 17.62 15.12 28.74
C VAL A 557 16.72 16.21 28.18
N LEU A 558 15.42 16.18 28.53
CA LEU A 558 14.50 17.25 28.16
C LEU A 558 14.68 18.45 29.10
N VAL A 559 15.89 19.02 29.10
CA VAL A 559 16.11 20.38 29.60
C VAL A 559 15.38 21.32 28.65
N THR A 560 14.30 21.93 29.12
CA THR A 560 13.53 22.93 28.38
C THR A 560 14.29 24.26 28.31
N ASP A 561 15.38 24.32 27.53
CA ASP A 561 16.19 25.54 27.38
C ASP A 561 16.57 25.88 25.92
N ALA A 562 15.61 26.55 25.26
CA ALA A 562 15.73 27.47 24.12
C ALA A 562 14.28 27.87 23.76
N ASP A 563 13.76 29.06 24.07
CA ASP A 563 14.36 30.37 23.76
C ASP A 563 13.97 31.43 24.82
N ARG A 564 14.15 31.11 26.11
CA ARG A 564 13.93 32.05 27.24
C ARG A 564 15.13 32.12 28.17
N ASP A 565 16.00 33.08 27.83
CA ASP A 565 17.20 33.58 28.52
C ASP A 565 17.10 33.58 30.07
N PHE A 566 17.33 32.41 30.69
CA PHE A 566 17.35 32.20 32.14
C PHE A 566 18.54 31.34 32.54
N THR A 567 19.72 31.95 32.59
CA THR A 567 20.91 31.36 33.20
C THR A 567 20.68 31.13 34.70
N LEU A 568 20.23 29.93 35.06
CA LEU A 568 20.14 29.46 36.44
C LEU A 568 21.22 28.42 36.67
N GLU A 569 22.20 28.75 37.51
CA GLU A 569 23.18 27.76 37.98
C GLU A 569 22.46 26.70 38.84
N PRO A 570 22.89 25.43 38.83
CA PRO A 570 22.32 24.41 39.71
C PRO A 570 22.50 24.75 41.19
N GLY A 571 21.42 25.23 41.82
CA GLY A 571 21.31 25.45 43.26
C GLY A 571 21.12 26.91 43.71
N HIS A 572 20.06 27.12 44.48
CA HIS A 572 20.10 27.96 45.69
C HIS A 572 20.41 29.47 45.54
N ALA A 573 19.77 30.18 44.60
CA ALA A 573 19.55 31.65 44.71
C ALA A 573 18.37 32.19 43.87
N GLY A 574 17.13 31.77 44.17
CA GLY A 574 15.92 32.39 43.56
C GLY A 574 15.52 31.88 42.17
N GLY A 575 15.93 30.66 41.82
CA GLY A 575 15.34 29.92 40.69
C GLY A 575 13.97 29.34 41.02
N ARG A 576 13.35 28.66 40.06
CA ARG A 576 12.16 27.81 40.30
C ARG A 576 12.58 26.46 40.90
N PRO A 577 11.75 25.81 41.73
CA PRO A 577 12.04 24.49 42.24
C PRO A 577 12.00 23.43 41.13
N VAL A 578 12.82 22.40 41.24
CA VAL A 578 13.01 21.34 40.25
C VAL A 578 12.25 20.08 40.64
N VAL A 579 11.32 19.66 39.78
CA VAL A 579 10.56 18.40 39.87
C VAL A 579 11.16 17.41 38.88
N LEU A 580 11.64 16.26 39.38
CA LEU A 580 12.08 15.12 38.57
C LEU A 580 10.98 14.05 38.59
N THR A 581 10.38 13.74 37.44
CA THR A 581 9.45 12.61 37.30
C THR A 581 10.19 11.32 36.97
N LEU A 582 9.85 10.22 37.63
CA LEU A 582 10.43 8.90 37.43
C LEU A 582 9.33 7.85 37.32
N GLY A 583 9.43 6.96 36.33
CA GLY A 583 8.56 5.80 36.20
C GLY A 583 8.22 5.48 34.75
N ASP A 584 6.95 5.18 34.49
CA ASP A 584 6.46 4.77 33.17
C ASP A 584 5.84 5.92 32.36
N SER A 585 4.91 5.64 31.44
CA SER A 585 4.28 6.67 30.59
C SER A 585 3.36 7.59 31.37
N LEU A 586 2.79 7.15 32.50
CA LEU A 586 1.98 8.05 33.33
C LEU A 586 2.88 8.99 34.17
N ALA A 587 4.17 8.68 34.35
CA ALA A 587 5.15 9.67 34.82
C ALA A 587 5.50 10.70 33.71
N ASN A 588 5.49 10.31 32.43
CA ASN A 588 5.57 11.25 31.30
C ASN A 588 4.31 12.15 31.22
N ASP A 589 3.11 11.61 31.48
CA ASP A 589 1.87 12.42 31.59
C ASP A 589 1.98 13.47 32.71
N VAL A 590 2.51 13.11 33.88
CA VAL A 590 2.74 14.05 34.99
C VAL A 590 3.75 15.14 34.64
N ALA A 591 4.80 14.82 33.89
CA ALA A 591 5.74 15.83 33.38
C ALA A 591 5.07 16.78 32.37
N THR A 592 4.36 16.22 31.40
CA THR A 592 3.65 16.95 30.33
C THR A 592 2.61 17.91 30.92
N MET A 593 1.82 17.43 31.90
CA MET A 593 0.86 18.22 32.67
C MET A 593 1.51 19.47 33.29
N LEU A 594 2.65 19.33 33.97
CA LEU A 594 3.37 20.45 34.59
C LEU A 594 4.05 21.40 33.59
N VAL A 595 4.47 20.90 32.43
CA VAL A 595 5.20 21.69 31.41
C VAL A 595 4.26 22.44 30.48
N GLU A 596 3.20 21.81 29.98
CA GLU A 596 2.35 22.37 28.92
C GLU A 596 1.08 23.05 29.47
N HIS A 597 0.50 22.55 30.56
CA HIS A 597 -0.71 23.10 31.18
C HIS A 597 -0.44 23.87 32.50
N GLY A 598 0.70 23.65 33.15
CA GLY A 598 1.03 24.23 34.45
C GLY A 598 1.21 25.75 34.43
N THR A 599 1.16 26.37 35.62
CA THR A 599 1.44 27.81 35.78
C THR A 599 2.91 28.17 35.51
N GLY A 600 3.76 27.15 35.29
CA GLY A 600 5.21 27.29 35.18
C GLY A 600 5.86 27.56 36.52
N SER A 601 5.22 27.19 37.64
CA SER A 601 5.77 27.37 39.00
C SER A 601 7.02 26.53 39.22
N PHE A 602 7.12 25.37 38.58
CA PHE A 602 8.24 24.43 38.68
C PHE A 602 9.09 24.42 37.40
N ALA A 603 10.39 24.13 37.55
CA ALA A 603 11.18 23.52 36.49
C ALA A 603 10.96 22.00 36.53
N VAL A 604 10.86 21.36 35.36
CA VAL A 604 10.51 19.93 35.26
C VAL A 604 11.59 19.21 34.47
N VAL A 605 12.03 18.06 34.98
CA VAL A 605 12.92 17.12 34.31
C VAL A 605 12.19 15.80 34.17
N ASP A 606 12.00 15.34 32.94
CA ASP A 606 11.33 14.06 32.70
C ASP A 606 12.36 12.92 32.64
N GLY A 607 12.16 11.92 33.51
CA GLY A 607 12.88 10.64 33.55
C GLY A 607 11.96 9.43 33.40
N GLY A 608 10.68 9.63 33.03
CA GLY A 608 9.73 8.56 32.72
C GLY A 608 10.07 7.83 31.42
N VAL A 609 9.84 6.52 31.38
CA VAL A 609 10.05 5.69 30.19
C VAL A 609 8.84 4.80 29.97
N GLY A 610 8.02 5.13 28.98
CA GLY A 610 6.76 4.43 28.68
C GLY A 610 6.81 2.90 28.78
N GLY A 611 6.04 2.34 29.72
CA GLY A 611 5.95 0.90 30.00
C GLY A 611 7.06 0.30 30.87
N CYS A 612 7.90 1.12 31.51
CA CYS A 612 9.00 0.68 32.36
C CYS A 612 8.83 1.18 33.79
N GLY A 613 8.51 0.29 34.71
CA GLY A 613 8.62 0.53 36.14
C GLY A 613 9.97 0.10 36.74
N ILE A 614 10.02 -0.01 38.07
CA ILE A 614 11.22 -0.33 38.85
C ILE A 614 11.29 -1.80 39.33
N PHE A 615 10.29 -2.63 39.06
CA PHE A 615 10.21 -4.01 39.61
C PHE A 615 11.25 -5.00 39.03
N GLU A 616 11.70 -4.78 37.79
CA GLU A 616 12.64 -5.65 37.06
C GLU A 616 12.19 -7.12 36.89
N PRO A 617 11.20 -7.39 36.01
CA PRO A 617 10.83 -8.75 35.61
C PRO A 617 11.88 -9.40 34.70
N ASP A 618 11.87 -10.74 34.64
CA ASP A 618 12.65 -11.59 33.73
C ASP A 618 12.13 -11.52 32.28
N GLY A 619 12.14 -10.32 31.71
CA GLY A 619 11.83 -10.05 30.30
C GLY A 619 10.34 -9.98 29.94
N LYS A 620 9.41 -10.23 30.88
CA LYS A 620 7.96 -10.10 30.61
C LYS A 620 7.14 -9.43 31.71
N VAL A 621 6.18 -8.61 31.29
CA VAL A 621 4.99 -8.21 32.06
C VAL A 621 3.75 -8.78 31.38
N ARG A 622 2.71 -9.16 32.14
CA ARG A 622 1.38 -9.48 31.63
C ARG A 622 0.35 -8.57 32.27
N ALA A 623 -0.36 -7.84 31.42
CA ALA A 623 -1.43 -6.94 31.82
C ALA A 623 -2.75 -7.69 32.06
N SER A 624 -3.68 -7.11 32.82
CA SER A 624 -4.98 -7.72 33.20
C SER A 624 -5.85 -8.10 31.99
N SER A 625 -5.67 -7.40 30.87
CA SER A 625 -6.20 -7.73 29.54
C SER A 625 -5.70 -9.05 28.92
N GLY A 626 -4.67 -9.67 29.50
CA GLY A 626 -3.96 -10.82 28.94
C GLY A 626 -2.83 -10.47 27.96
N TYR A 627 -2.55 -9.19 27.76
CA TYR A 627 -1.44 -8.71 26.91
C TYR A 627 -0.08 -8.99 27.57
N GLU A 628 0.81 -9.76 26.90
CA GLU A 628 2.19 -9.97 27.36
C GLU A 628 3.18 -9.01 26.67
N TRP A 629 3.77 -8.10 27.44
CA TRP A 629 4.86 -7.24 26.99
C TRP A 629 6.21 -7.95 27.15
N THR A 630 6.90 -8.22 26.05
CA THR A 630 8.15 -9.03 25.99
C THR A 630 9.45 -8.23 25.74
N ASP A 631 9.40 -6.89 25.80
CA ASP A 631 10.51 -5.96 25.49
C ASP A 631 11.09 -5.30 26.77
N GLN A 632 10.90 -5.94 27.92
CA GLN A 632 11.25 -5.40 29.24
C GLN A 632 12.76 -5.24 29.48
N ALA A 633 13.61 -5.83 28.62
CA ALA A 633 15.06 -5.66 28.66
C ALA A 633 15.52 -4.19 28.53
N ARG A 634 14.70 -3.31 27.95
CA ARG A 634 14.99 -1.86 27.86
C ARG A 634 14.85 -1.14 29.21
N CYS A 635 13.98 -1.65 30.08
CA CYS A 635 13.59 -1.01 31.33
C CYS A 635 14.70 -1.09 32.39
N ALA A 636 15.53 -2.14 32.38
CA ALA A 636 16.68 -2.34 33.28
C ALA A 636 17.74 -1.21 33.26
N SER A 637 17.59 -0.20 32.39
CA SER A 637 18.40 1.01 32.37
C SER A 637 18.15 1.94 33.56
N TRP A 638 16.98 1.89 34.22
CA TRP A 638 16.62 2.82 35.32
C TRP A 638 17.65 2.87 36.44
N ARG A 639 18.23 1.71 36.82
CA ARG A 639 19.35 1.56 37.77
C ARG A 639 20.58 2.41 37.46
N THR A 640 20.74 2.85 36.22
CA THR A 640 21.85 3.68 35.75
C THR A 640 21.44 5.08 35.32
N SER A 641 20.17 5.27 34.96
CA SER A 641 19.61 6.57 34.56
C SER A 641 19.19 7.40 35.77
N TYR A 642 18.40 6.83 36.69
CA TYR A 642 17.83 7.55 37.84
C TYR A 642 18.90 8.18 38.76
N PRO A 643 19.95 7.46 39.23
CA PRO A 643 20.98 8.08 40.07
C PRO A 643 21.74 9.21 39.35
N ARG A 644 21.90 9.14 38.02
CA ARG A 644 22.51 10.22 37.23
C ARG A 644 21.60 11.43 37.10
N LEU A 645 20.30 11.22 36.85
CA LEU A 645 19.33 12.31 36.74
C LEU A 645 19.21 13.09 38.06
N ILE A 646 19.24 12.38 39.19
CA ILE A 646 19.27 12.98 40.53
C ILE A 646 20.59 13.75 40.73
N GLU A 647 21.74 13.12 40.45
CA GLU A 647 23.08 13.74 40.59
C GLU A 647 23.21 15.02 39.73
N SER A 648 22.79 14.99 38.47
CA SER A 648 23.01 16.08 37.51
C SER A 648 22.03 17.25 37.66
N HIS A 649 20.81 17.02 38.15
CA HIS A 649 19.77 18.06 38.22
C HIS A 649 19.54 18.62 39.62
N GLN A 650 19.95 17.91 40.68
CA GLN A 650 19.72 18.32 42.08
C GLN A 650 18.24 18.70 42.33
N PRO A 651 17.29 17.76 42.11
CA PRO A 651 15.86 18.06 42.21
C PRO A 651 15.45 18.41 43.65
N ASP A 652 14.43 19.27 43.80
CA ASP A 652 13.78 19.52 45.09
C ASP A 652 12.68 18.47 45.38
N LEU A 653 12.05 17.93 44.34
CA LEU A 653 11.02 16.91 44.42
C LEU A 653 11.30 15.78 43.41
N VAL A 654 11.19 14.53 43.86
CA VAL A 654 11.30 13.33 43.01
C VAL A 654 9.96 12.60 43.02
N VAL A 655 9.16 12.80 41.97
CA VAL A 655 7.81 12.22 41.82
C VAL A 655 7.92 10.87 41.13
N VAL A 656 7.41 9.81 41.76
CA VAL A 656 7.48 8.43 41.27
C VAL A 656 6.08 7.92 40.94
N HIS A 657 5.87 7.47 39.71
CA HIS A 657 4.59 6.92 39.26
C HIS A 657 4.78 5.77 38.25
N THR A 658 4.38 4.55 38.65
CA THR A 658 4.81 3.29 38.00
C THR A 658 3.67 2.27 37.89
N SER A 659 2.53 2.70 37.34
CA SER A 659 1.33 1.89 37.08
C SER A 659 1.60 0.51 36.45
N TRP A 660 2.62 0.37 35.60
CA TRP A 660 3.00 -0.90 34.97
C TRP A 660 3.66 -1.93 35.91
N ASP A 661 4.19 -1.51 37.07
CA ASP A 661 4.67 -2.46 38.09
C ASP A 661 3.49 -3.19 38.79
N ALA A 662 2.28 -2.61 38.78
CA ALA A 662 1.06 -3.21 39.35
C ALA A 662 0.53 -4.41 38.55
N ALA A 663 0.93 -4.56 37.29
CA ALA A 663 0.60 -5.70 36.44
C ALA A 663 1.40 -6.97 36.82
N GLU A 664 1.08 -8.13 36.26
CA GLU A 664 1.77 -9.39 36.57
C GLU A 664 3.22 -9.39 36.02
N GLN A 665 4.18 -9.61 36.89
CA GLN A 665 5.62 -9.58 36.62
C GLN A 665 6.16 -11.01 36.51
N LEU A 666 6.85 -11.37 35.43
CA LEU A 666 7.49 -12.69 35.32
C LEU A 666 8.80 -12.72 36.12
N LEU A 667 8.97 -13.71 37.00
CA LEU A 667 10.24 -14.05 37.64
C LEU A 667 10.46 -15.56 37.62
N GLY A 668 11.52 -16.01 36.94
CA GLY A 668 11.72 -17.40 36.57
C GLY A 668 10.53 -17.95 35.77
N ASP A 669 9.95 -19.06 36.24
CA ASP A 669 8.76 -19.69 35.65
C ASP A 669 7.43 -19.23 36.32
N ARG A 670 7.47 -18.21 37.19
CA ARG A 670 6.30 -17.71 37.95
C ARG A 670 5.94 -16.29 37.57
N TRP A 671 4.64 -16.02 37.51
CA TRP A 671 4.10 -14.67 37.53
C TRP A 671 3.90 -14.27 39.00
N LEU A 672 4.29 -13.05 39.36
CA LEU A 672 4.00 -12.42 40.65
C LEU A 672 3.20 -11.13 40.41
N GLU A 673 2.36 -10.76 41.36
CA GLU A 673 1.54 -9.54 41.32
C GLU A 673 1.55 -8.83 42.68
N PRO A 674 1.05 -7.58 42.82
CA PRO A 674 1.08 -6.86 44.11
C PRO A 674 0.41 -7.57 45.29
N ARG A 675 -0.49 -8.54 45.03
CA ARG A 675 -1.10 -9.42 46.03
C ARG A 675 -0.13 -10.47 46.59
N ASP A 676 0.97 -10.77 45.90
CA ASP A 676 2.06 -11.63 46.39
C ASP A 676 3.00 -10.87 47.32
N ARG A 677 3.24 -11.44 48.51
CA ARG A 677 4.28 -10.92 49.42
C ARG A 677 5.67 -10.85 48.76
N GLU A 678 5.99 -11.80 47.87
CA GLU A 678 7.28 -11.85 47.18
C GLU A 678 7.45 -10.71 46.17
N TRP A 679 6.34 -10.20 45.62
CA TRP A 679 6.32 -8.94 44.85
C TRP A 679 6.58 -7.76 45.80
N ALA A 680 5.83 -7.65 46.89
CA ALA A 680 5.92 -6.51 47.81
C ALA A 680 7.27 -6.37 48.52
N ASP A 681 7.82 -7.48 49.03
CA ASP A 681 9.16 -7.53 49.66
C ASP A 681 10.26 -7.13 48.64
N ARG A 682 10.08 -7.41 47.34
CA ARG A 682 11.00 -6.96 46.26
C ARG A 682 10.79 -5.48 45.95
N TYR A 683 9.57 -5.05 45.66
CA TYR A 683 9.27 -3.67 45.22
C TYR A 683 9.76 -2.64 46.23
N ARG A 684 9.52 -2.88 47.53
CA ARG A 684 10.06 -2.06 48.63
C ARG A 684 11.58 -1.98 48.61
N ALA A 685 12.29 -3.07 48.32
CA ALA A 685 13.74 -3.05 48.19
C ALA A 685 14.24 -2.24 46.96
N HIS A 686 13.42 -2.02 45.93
CA HIS A 686 13.73 -1.09 44.83
C HIS A 686 13.48 0.37 45.22
N LEU A 687 12.42 0.66 45.99
CA LEU A 687 12.21 1.97 46.60
C LEU A 687 13.37 2.33 47.56
N ASP A 688 13.85 1.39 48.38
CA ASP A 688 15.00 1.60 49.28
C ASP A 688 16.27 2.00 48.52
N GLN A 689 16.46 1.51 47.29
CA GLN A 689 17.59 1.89 46.43
C GLN A 689 17.44 3.32 45.89
N LEU A 690 16.22 3.71 45.50
CA LEU A 690 15.92 5.09 45.08
C LEU A 690 16.09 6.09 46.23
N VAL A 691 15.56 5.78 47.41
CA VAL A 691 15.79 6.55 48.66
C VAL A 691 17.28 6.68 48.95
N GLY A 692 18.04 5.60 48.80
CA GLY A 692 19.49 5.61 48.95
C GLY A 692 20.23 6.50 47.96
N TRP A 693 19.78 6.61 46.70
CA TRP A 693 20.38 7.51 45.71
C TRP A 693 20.02 8.98 45.95
N VAL A 694 18.77 9.28 46.31
CA VAL A 694 18.35 10.64 46.67
C VAL A 694 19.11 11.13 47.90
N ALA A 695 19.13 10.35 48.99
CA ALA A 695 19.85 10.71 50.21
C ALA A 695 21.37 10.85 50.02
N ALA A 696 21.95 10.24 48.98
CA ALA A 696 23.38 10.36 48.66
C ALA A 696 23.69 11.53 47.72
N SER A 697 22.82 11.82 46.74
CA SER A 697 23.10 12.74 45.63
C SER A 697 22.34 14.07 45.71
N ALA A 698 21.15 14.11 46.30
CA ALA A 698 20.31 15.30 46.46
C ALA A 698 19.58 15.25 47.82
N PRO A 699 20.29 15.39 48.95
CA PRO A 699 19.76 15.12 50.30
C PRO A 699 18.72 16.13 50.83
N HIS A 700 18.36 17.13 50.02
CA HIS A 700 17.27 18.09 50.24
C HIS A 700 16.00 17.70 49.48
N ALA A 701 16.08 16.75 48.54
CA ALA A 701 14.94 16.36 47.73
C ALA A 701 13.97 15.49 48.54
N GLN A 702 12.68 15.79 48.45
CA GLN A 702 11.62 14.93 48.99
C GLN A 702 11.18 13.93 47.91
N ILE A 703 11.00 12.66 48.29
CA ILE A 703 10.45 11.65 47.38
C ILE A 703 8.94 11.64 47.52
N VAL A 704 8.22 11.67 46.40
CA VAL A 704 6.76 11.69 46.35
C VAL A 704 6.30 10.46 45.58
N LEU A 705 5.80 9.44 46.27
CA LEU A 705 5.18 8.28 45.64
C LEU A 705 3.73 8.63 45.29
N MET A 706 3.32 8.36 44.06
CA MET A 706 2.00 8.75 43.56
C MET A 706 1.13 7.49 43.35
N THR A 707 -0.08 7.48 43.92
CA THR A 707 -1.05 6.37 43.74
C THR A 707 -1.67 6.41 42.35
N ASP A 708 -2.34 5.33 41.93
CA ASP A 708 -3.10 5.28 40.66
C ASP A 708 -4.57 4.86 40.91
N ARG A 709 -5.46 5.18 39.96
CA ARG A 709 -6.89 4.83 39.98
C ARG A 709 -7.08 3.31 39.83
N PRO A 710 -8.13 2.69 40.43
CA PRO A 710 -8.28 1.23 40.45
C PRO A 710 -8.58 0.61 39.08
N THR A 711 -8.93 1.43 38.09
CA THR A 711 -9.14 1.02 36.70
C THR A 711 -8.31 1.95 35.82
N ASN A 712 -7.20 1.44 35.31
CA ASN A 712 -6.29 2.08 34.36
C ASN A 712 -6.25 1.27 33.05
N GLY A 713 -7.42 1.12 32.42
CA GLY A 713 -7.58 0.51 31.11
C GLY A 713 -7.14 -0.95 31.07
N ILE A 714 -6.08 -1.22 30.31
CA ILE A 714 -5.62 -2.59 30.02
C ILE A 714 -4.63 -3.17 31.04
N ILE A 715 -4.07 -2.35 31.94
CA ILE A 715 -2.83 -2.64 32.70
C ILE A 715 -3.09 -3.60 33.86
N SER A 716 -3.92 -3.20 34.84
CA SER A 716 -4.15 -3.96 36.08
C SER A 716 -5.63 -4.26 36.31
N ASP A 717 -5.94 -5.21 37.20
CA ASP A 717 -7.29 -5.38 37.77
C ASP A 717 -7.46 -4.51 39.04
N PRO A 718 -8.69 -4.16 39.47
CA PRO A 718 -8.89 -3.28 40.62
C PRO A 718 -8.39 -3.82 41.97
N ASP A 719 -8.27 -5.14 42.14
CA ASP A 719 -7.68 -5.76 43.34
C ASP A 719 -6.15 -5.82 43.24
N GLN A 720 -5.56 -5.92 42.04
CA GLN A 720 -4.12 -5.73 41.82
C GLN A 720 -3.71 -4.29 42.14
N MET A 721 -4.44 -3.30 41.61
CA MET A 721 -4.11 -1.89 41.81
C MET A 721 -4.35 -1.43 43.26
N ARG A 722 -5.38 -1.95 43.95
CA ARG A 722 -5.52 -1.75 45.40
C ARG A 722 -4.27 -2.23 46.16
N ALA A 723 -3.83 -3.46 45.91
CA ALA A 723 -2.64 -4.00 46.57
C ALA A 723 -1.34 -3.26 46.20
N PHE A 724 -1.26 -2.67 45.00
CA PHE A 724 -0.15 -1.79 44.61
C PHE A 724 -0.13 -0.48 45.41
N ASN A 725 -1.27 0.21 45.48
CA ASN A 725 -1.43 1.43 46.29
C ASN A 725 -1.18 1.14 47.78
N ASP A 726 -1.76 0.07 48.34
CA ASP A 726 -1.54 -0.37 49.74
C ASP A 726 -0.04 -0.47 50.09
N VAL A 727 0.80 -0.98 49.17
CA VAL A 727 2.25 -1.08 49.36
C VAL A 727 2.94 0.28 49.34
N MET A 728 2.55 1.20 48.44
CA MET A 728 3.11 2.55 48.37
C MET A 728 2.69 3.42 49.55
N GLU A 729 1.40 3.37 49.93
CA GLU A 729 0.84 4.02 51.12
C GLU A 729 1.56 3.57 52.40
N THR A 730 1.71 2.25 52.57
CA THR A 730 2.43 1.67 53.70
C THR A 730 3.92 2.09 53.69
N TYR A 731 4.58 2.06 52.53
CA TYR A 731 5.99 2.43 52.43
C TYR A 731 6.23 3.91 52.76
N ALA A 732 5.41 4.83 52.25
CA ALA A 732 5.48 6.25 52.57
C ALA A 732 5.19 6.52 54.07
N ALA A 733 4.21 5.83 54.66
CA ALA A 733 3.90 5.95 56.08
C ALA A 733 5.02 5.41 57.01
N GLU A 734 5.81 4.45 56.54
CA GLU A 734 6.92 3.84 57.31
C GLU A 734 8.29 4.50 57.07
N THR A 735 8.46 5.31 56.01
CA THR A 735 9.78 5.78 55.53
C THR A 735 9.92 7.30 55.59
N SER A 736 10.72 7.81 56.52
CA SER A 736 10.99 9.25 56.66
C SER A 736 11.64 9.84 55.40
N GLY A 737 11.15 11.00 54.94
CA GLY A 737 11.60 11.65 53.70
C GLY A 737 10.86 11.19 52.43
N VAL A 738 9.93 10.23 52.58
CA VAL A 738 9.00 9.80 51.53
C VAL A 738 7.60 10.32 51.86
N LEU A 739 6.93 10.86 50.86
CA LEU A 739 5.58 11.42 50.92
C LEU A 739 4.68 10.70 49.92
N LEU A 740 3.36 10.84 50.12
CA LEU A 740 2.34 10.24 49.27
C LEU A 740 1.54 11.33 48.54
N LEU A 741 1.40 11.19 47.23
CA LEU A 741 0.53 11.99 46.38
C LEU A 741 -0.66 11.13 45.94
N ASP A 742 -1.81 11.35 46.58
CA ASP A 742 -2.97 10.49 46.40
C ASP A 742 -3.83 10.91 45.18
N LEU A 743 -3.43 10.45 43.99
CA LEU A 743 -4.23 10.59 42.76
C LEU A 743 -5.52 9.76 42.83
N HIS A 744 -5.49 8.60 43.51
CA HIS A 744 -6.65 7.75 43.71
C HIS A 744 -7.80 8.54 44.36
N ALA A 745 -7.59 9.20 45.50
CA ALA A 745 -8.62 10.01 46.14
C ALA A 745 -9.01 11.26 45.32
N ALA A 746 -8.09 11.83 44.55
CA ALA A 746 -8.37 12.99 43.70
C ALA A 746 -9.32 12.66 42.53
N LEU A 747 -9.12 11.51 41.88
CA LEU A 747 -9.96 11.02 40.78
C LEU A 747 -11.20 10.27 41.26
N CYS A 748 -11.11 9.57 42.40
CA CYS A 748 -12.12 8.64 42.90
C CYS A 748 -12.60 9.02 44.33
N PRO A 749 -13.21 10.22 44.53
CA PRO A 749 -13.50 10.75 45.87
C PRO A 749 -14.49 9.92 46.69
N ASP A 750 -15.34 9.11 46.05
CA ASP A 750 -16.26 8.16 46.70
C ASP A 750 -15.65 6.75 46.86
N GLY A 751 -14.34 6.59 46.63
CA GLY A 751 -13.56 5.34 46.71
C GLY A 751 -13.96 4.22 45.75
N THR A 752 -15.02 4.41 44.97
CA THR A 752 -15.71 3.35 44.21
C THR A 752 -16.11 3.76 42.80
N SER A 753 -16.29 5.06 42.54
CA SER A 753 -16.49 5.64 41.22
C SER A 753 -15.45 6.73 40.97
N CYS A 754 -14.63 6.55 39.94
CA CYS A 754 -13.66 7.54 39.49
C CYS A 754 -14.28 8.45 38.42
N ARG A 755 -13.83 9.71 38.36
CA ARG A 755 -14.20 10.65 37.30
C ARG A 755 -13.62 10.15 35.97
N SER A 756 -14.47 10.08 34.95
CA SER A 756 -14.09 9.89 33.53
C SER A 756 -14.20 11.18 32.72
N GLU A 757 -14.93 12.17 33.24
CA GLU A 757 -15.24 13.44 32.57
C GLU A 757 -14.95 14.63 33.50
N THR A 758 -14.56 15.76 32.91
CA THR A 758 -14.40 17.07 33.58
C THR A 758 -15.76 17.69 33.91
N GLU A 759 -15.79 18.81 34.64
CA GLU A 759 -17.06 19.47 34.99
C GLU A 759 -17.82 20.05 33.77
N ASP A 760 -17.11 20.29 32.66
CA ASP A 760 -17.65 20.68 31.35
C ASP A 760 -17.86 19.49 30.38
N GLY A 761 -17.74 18.25 30.86
CA GLY A 761 -18.06 17.04 30.09
C GLY A 761 -17.04 16.67 29.01
N GLN A 762 -15.77 17.08 29.14
CA GLN A 762 -14.67 16.56 28.31
C GLN A 762 -14.07 15.31 28.96
N GLY A 763 -13.52 14.39 28.17
CA GLY A 763 -12.90 13.17 28.71
C GLY A 763 -11.60 13.47 29.46
N ILE A 764 -11.41 12.85 30.63
CA ILE A 764 -10.15 12.96 31.40
C ILE A 764 -9.06 12.04 30.83
N TYR A 765 -9.46 10.92 30.22
CA TYR A 765 -8.55 9.91 29.65
C TYR A 765 -8.72 9.79 28.13
N LEU A 766 -7.70 9.25 27.46
CA LEU A 766 -7.78 8.85 26.05
C LEU A 766 -8.67 7.62 25.85
N GLU A 767 -8.96 7.27 24.59
CA GLU A 767 -9.75 6.06 24.22
C GLU A 767 -9.11 4.73 24.67
N ASP A 768 -7.89 4.72 25.20
CA ASP A 768 -7.24 3.54 25.79
C ASP A 768 -7.62 3.30 27.26
N ASP A 769 -8.29 4.26 27.91
CA ASP A 769 -8.57 4.31 29.34
C ASP A 769 -7.33 4.17 30.23
N VAL A 770 -6.14 4.53 29.72
CA VAL A 770 -4.87 4.53 30.46
C VAL A 770 -4.39 5.97 30.68
N HIS A 771 -4.03 6.65 29.60
CA HIS A 771 -3.34 7.95 29.65
C HIS A 771 -4.32 9.12 29.76
N LEU A 772 -3.82 10.26 30.26
CA LEU A 772 -4.61 11.50 30.32
C LEU A 772 -4.77 12.12 28.94
N ALA A 773 -5.95 12.71 28.68
CA ALA A 773 -6.18 13.59 27.54
C ALA A 773 -5.78 15.04 27.90
N ASP A 774 -5.54 15.90 26.92
CA ASP A 774 -5.24 17.34 27.10
C ASP A 774 -6.21 18.03 28.09
N ASP A 775 -7.52 17.82 27.91
CA ASP A 775 -8.57 18.35 28.79
C ASP A 775 -8.49 17.79 30.23
N GLY A 776 -8.02 16.55 30.38
CA GLY A 776 -7.75 15.89 31.66
C GLY A 776 -6.50 16.42 32.36
N MET A 777 -5.44 16.72 31.60
CA MET A 777 -4.23 17.36 32.11
C MET A 777 -4.52 18.80 32.56
N GLU A 778 -5.27 19.58 31.78
CA GLU A 778 -5.70 20.93 32.18
C GLU A 778 -6.59 20.92 33.43
N PHE A 779 -7.45 19.90 33.58
CA PHE A 779 -8.28 19.71 34.77
C PHE A 779 -7.46 19.33 36.02
N LEU A 780 -6.44 18.48 35.88
CA LEU A 780 -5.64 17.96 37.01
C LEU A 780 -4.48 18.86 37.44
N VAL A 781 -3.85 19.60 36.52
CA VAL A 781 -2.66 20.39 36.84
C VAL A 781 -2.82 21.38 38.01
N PRO A 782 -3.98 22.05 38.22
CA PRO A 782 -4.13 22.98 39.34
C PRO A 782 -4.19 22.25 40.68
N TRP A 783 -4.61 20.97 40.70
CA TRP A 783 -4.51 20.12 41.89
C TRP A 783 -3.07 19.68 42.13
N LEU A 784 -2.39 19.19 41.07
CA LEU A 784 -1.02 18.71 41.16
C LEU A 784 -0.05 19.79 41.67
N GLU A 785 -0.05 20.99 41.06
CA GLU A 785 0.82 22.09 41.49
C GLU A 785 0.55 22.49 42.95
N ARG A 786 -0.70 22.42 43.44
CA ARG A 786 -1.03 22.68 44.85
C ARG A 786 -0.50 21.61 45.81
N GLN A 787 -0.41 20.34 45.40
CA GLN A 787 0.17 19.28 46.24
C GLN A 787 1.69 19.37 46.29
N LEU A 788 2.35 19.52 45.13
CA LEU A 788 3.81 19.66 45.07
C LEU A 788 4.30 20.91 45.83
N ALA A 789 3.57 22.03 45.75
CA ALA A 789 3.89 23.24 46.53
C ALA A 789 3.67 23.08 48.04
N GLN A 790 2.77 22.20 48.49
CA GLN A 790 2.59 21.90 49.90
C GLN A 790 3.77 21.09 50.46
N PHE A 791 4.20 20.04 49.76
CA PHE A 791 5.35 19.21 50.15
C PHE A 791 6.63 20.05 50.31
N GLN A 792 6.94 20.88 49.30
CA GLN A 792 8.00 21.90 49.35
C GLN A 792 7.96 22.78 50.62
N SER A 793 6.77 23.23 51.05
CA SER A 793 6.64 24.14 52.20
C SER A 793 6.83 23.49 53.58
N THR A 794 7.19 22.21 53.65
CA THR A 794 7.20 21.43 54.91
C THR A 794 8.59 21.42 55.61
N GLU A 795 9.54 22.24 55.18
CA GLU A 795 10.89 22.38 55.81
C GLU A 795 11.09 23.63 56.70
N ASP A 796 10.12 24.57 56.75
CA ASP A 796 10.18 25.84 57.53
C ASP A 796 9.59 25.72 58.97
#